data_AF-A0A1Y3LIV2-F1
#
_entry.id   AF-A0A1Y3LIV2-F1
#
_cell.length_a   1.000
_cell.length_b   1.000
_cell.length_c   1.000
_cell.angle_alpha   90.00
_cell.angle_beta   90.00
_cell.angle_gamma   90.00
#
_symmetry.space_group_name_H-M   'P 1'
#
loop_
_entity.id
_entity.type
_entity.pdbx_description
1 polymer ?
#
loop_
_entity_poly.entity_id
_entity_poly.type
_entity_poly.pdbx_seq_one_letter_code
_entity_poly.pdbx_strand_id
1 'polypeptide(L)'
;MSDNTPAKQRPPQAAVVPLDQIGIEDVSSGAAVFDAWLRDISGGYVNLERLKEVAEVLPVIGNIIALVDAVGDVVNLASSDKPDPLDWVSLGINLIGVIPTPPTMAAARKSLRPMLVLARQEGKQMLGDSLIEIIVGHLNATLLGEIDAFLADAEGQLEAILKECADVGEKLVNNTANAIDAVITGKLDSAENLEAAGRSAIAAKNALRSDPSVVFENAFAALSDAYAAMGKGAANMIMRNAVPEGVQHEVLARTRALRSLAPQMRTQLMSMTSAANPQSIESMRLILHNSSVLWHKRNPKALGSTVKGDKTTQARHQDAKGETEAITRQASAKQAANDSKNGTCASSCNRINFALGSESLDHTDFSLPGPFPVIWTRTYNSRLERLDNASLGARWLTEFTTCIDVVGQGLVLLDFDGRSHDFPMPEKGKPHYDAVEYLTLVRTGEQQLVLLRGLDRRETYARHGDRFYLTHIQLRSGAGAMLHYEHRHNGQPVLSDINTYQDDDPSKVHLQLGTRLDAHGHIQGLWHVVDGKPLRQLCAYHYDGAGDLVAAQDENGAAWHYEYQHHLITRYTDRTGRGFNLEWDGNGPHARAIHEWADDGSFEVRLEWDERIRLTYVTDAHGQETWHYYDIQGYTYRIRHPDGNSEWLFRDERKNVIRHVHPDGSQDRYSFDERSNLLQHIRPDHSTLHYAYDDHDQLIKIRDAEGGLWLRDYDER
;
A
#
# COMPACT_ATOMS: atom_id res chain seq x y z
N MET A 1 37.11 -8.59 11.42
CA MET A 1 37.22 -7.30 10.70
C MET A 1 36.14 -7.33 9.65
N SER A 2 34.98 -6.76 9.95
CA SER A 2 33.88 -6.62 9.01
C SER A 2 34.24 -5.49 8.04
N ASP A 3 34.38 -5.83 6.77
CA ASP A 3 34.51 -4.87 5.68
C ASP A 3 33.22 -4.08 5.59
N ASN A 4 33.18 -2.93 6.27
CA ASN A 4 32.10 -1.97 6.17
C ASN A 4 32.29 -1.18 4.87
N THR A 5 32.12 -1.88 3.74
CA THR A 5 31.99 -1.23 2.44
C THR A 5 30.62 -0.56 2.46
N PRO A 6 30.50 0.78 2.32
CA PRO A 6 29.20 1.42 2.30
C PRO A 6 28.36 0.77 1.21
N ALA A 7 27.17 0.27 1.60
CA ALA A 7 26.23 -0.35 0.68
C ALA A 7 26.04 0.61 -0.51
N LYS A 8 26.30 0.10 -1.72
CA LYS A 8 26.22 0.90 -2.93
C LYS A 8 24.77 1.34 -3.11
N GLN A 9 24.50 2.63 -2.93
CA GLN A 9 23.15 3.19 -3.02
C GLN A 9 22.51 2.81 -4.36
N ARG A 10 21.30 2.23 -4.31
CA ARG A 10 20.58 1.78 -5.50
C ARG A 10 20.24 2.97 -6.41
N PRO A 11 20.22 2.76 -7.74
CA PRO A 11 19.71 3.79 -8.64
C PRO A 11 18.23 4.06 -8.31
N PRO A 12 17.80 5.34 -8.32
CA PRO A 12 16.41 5.69 -8.07
C PRO A 12 15.45 4.95 -8.98
N GLN A 13 14.39 4.38 -8.39
CA GLN A 13 13.31 3.77 -9.15
C GLN A 13 12.14 4.74 -9.36
N ALA A 14 11.28 4.39 -10.30
CA ALA A 14 9.94 4.96 -10.42
C ALA A 14 8.93 3.82 -10.28
N ALA A 15 7.70 4.14 -9.93
CA ALA A 15 6.61 3.18 -9.94
C ALA A 15 5.68 3.50 -11.11
N VAL A 16 5.23 2.49 -11.85
CA VAL A 16 4.05 2.60 -12.71
C VAL A 16 2.93 1.89 -11.98
N VAL A 17 1.92 2.65 -11.58
CA VAL A 17 0.91 2.30 -10.59
C VAL A 17 -0.45 2.33 -11.25
N PRO A 18 -1.38 1.41 -10.95
CA PRO A 18 -2.79 1.59 -11.28
C PRO A 18 -3.28 2.97 -10.79
N LEU A 19 -3.92 3.74 -11.67
CA LEU A 19 -4.22 5.15 -11.41
C LEU A 19 -5.08 5.35 -10.15
N ASP A 20 -6.01 4.42 -9.91
CA ASP A 20 -6.91 4.37 -8.75
C ASP A 20 -6.20 4.11 -7.40
N GLN A 21 -4.92 3.72 -7.43
CA GLN A 21 -4.09 3.51 -6.25
C GLN A 21 -3.18 4.70 -5.92
N ILE A 22 -3.17 5.75 -6.75
CA ILE A 22 -2.42 6.99 -6.45
C ILE A 22 -3.31 7.91 -5.63
N GLY A 23 -2.98 8.06 -4.35
CA GLY A 23 -3.69 8.92 -3.42
C GLY A 23 -3.14 10.34 -3.36
N ILE A 24 -3.87 11.23 -2.69
CA ILE A 24 -3.39 12.60 -2.44
C ILE A 24 -2.11 12.62 -1.60
N GLU A 25 -1.91 11.63 -0.73
CA GLU A 25 -0.69 11.47 0.05
C GLU A 25 0.55 11.28 -0.83
N ASP A 26 0.42 10.61 -1.97
CA ASP A 26 1.51 10.39 -2.91
C ASP A 26 1.89 11.68 -3.64
N VAL A 27 0.89 12.39 -4.17
CA VAL A 27 1.08 13.71 -4.80
C VAL A 27 1.68 14.70 -3.79
N SER A 28 1.19 14.68 -2.56
CA SER A 28 1.69 15.52 -1.47
C SER A 28 3.13 15.18 -1.08
N SER A 29 3.52 13.90 -1.11
CA SER A 29 4.88 13.45 -0.82
C SER A 29 5.88 14.07 -1.78
N GLY A 30 5.59 14.06 -3.08
CA GLY A 30 6.45 14.71 -4.07
C GLY A 30 6.48 16.24 -3.94
N ALA A 31 5.33 16.89 -3.72
CA ALA A 31 5.27 18.34 -3.49
C ALA A 31 6.07 18.78 -2.25
N ALA A 32 6.08 17.95 -1.19
CA ALA A 32 6.84 18.20 0.03
C ALA A 32 8.36 18.24 -0.21
N VAL A 33 8.88 17.48 -1.18
CA VAL A 33 10.32 17.51 -1.53
C VAL A 33 10.68 18.84 -2.18
N PHE A 34 9.84 19.36 -3.07
CA PHE A 34 10.06 20.66 -3.67
C PHE A 34 10.01 21.78 -2.63
N ASP A 35 9.02 21.74 -1.73
CA ASP A 35 8.94 22.69 -0.62
C ASP A 35 10.14 22.60 0.34
N ALA A 36 10.61 21.39 0.66
CA ALA A 36 11.81 21.18 1.46
C ALA A 36 13.05 21.77 0.78
N TRP A 37 13.19 21.59 -0.54
CA TRP A 37 14.25 22.20 -1.32
C TRP A 37 14.17 23.73 -1.30
N LEU A 38 12.98 24.32 -1.52
CA LEU A 38 12.77 25.77 -1.45
C LEU A 38 13.20 26.34 -0.09
N ARG A 39 12.87 25.64 0.99
CA ARG A 39 13.27 26.01 2.35
C ARG A 39 14.78 25.89 2.55
N ASP A 40 15.38 24.80 2.09
CA ASP A 40 16.83 24.57 2.20
C ASP A 40 17.63 25.66 1.50
N ILE A 41 17.35 25.90 0.20
CA ILE A 41 18.10 26.88 -0.59
C ILE A 41 17.93 28.32 -0.10
N SER A 42 16.86 28.59 0.67
CA SER A 42 16.52 29.91 1.16
C SER A 42 16.76 30.11 2.65
N GLY A 43 17.19 29.10 3.41
CA GLY A 43 17.24 29.17 4.87
C GLY A 43 15.86 29.37 5.52
N GLY A 44 14.80 28.87 4.87
CA GLY A 44 13.42 28.89 5.36
C GLY A 44 12.58 30.13 4.99
N TYR A 45 13.11 31.05 4.18
CA TYR A 45 12.39 32.28 3.77
C TYR A 45 11.43 32.07 2.59
N VAL A 46 11.64 31.03 1.80
CA VAL A 46 10.79 30.64 0.66
C VAL A 46 10.20 29.27 0.92
N ASN A 47 8.90 29.13 0.62
CA ASN A 47 8.14 27.89 0.68
C ASN A 47 7.10 27.90 -0.45
N LEU A 48 6.39 26.79 -0.66
CA LEU A 48 5.37 26.67 -1.71
C LEU A 48 4.27 27.72 -1.61
N GLU A 49 3.84 28.05 -0.39
CA GLU A 49 2.74 28.99 -0.12
C GLU A 49 3.09 30.43 -0.57
N ARG A 50 4.28 30.94 -0.18
CA ARG A 50 4.77 32.25 -0.65
C ARG A 50 5.02 32.27 -2.14
N LEU A 51 5.50 31.15 -2.68
CA LEU A 51 5.80 31.04 -4.10
C LEU A 51 4.51 31.12 -4.94
N LYS A 52 3.40 30.54 -4.45
CA LYS A 52 2.05 30.67 -5.05
C LYS A 52 1.59 32.13 -5.13
N GLU A 53 1.93 32.98 -4.16
CA GLU A 53 1.46 34.38 -4.10
C GLU A 53 2.15 35.32 -5.10
N VAL A 54 3.41 35.04 -5.46
CA VAL A 54 4.22 35.91 -6.34
C VAL A 54 4.49 35.32 -7.72
N ALA A 55 4.28 34.01 -7.90
CA ALA A 55 4.59 33.37 -9.16
C ALA A 55 3.63 33.82 -10.27
N GLU A 56 4.21 34.19 -11.41
CA GLU A 56 3.45 34.39 -12.64
C GLU A 56 2.69 33.12 -13.01
N VAL A 57 1.52 33.28 -13.64
CA VAL A 57 0.67 32.17 -14.10
C VAL A 57 1.47 31.27 -15.04
N LEU A 58 1.89 30.10 -14.54
CA LEU A 58 2.29 29.00 -15.40
C LEU A 58 1.04 28.45 -16.09
N PRO A 59 1.13 28.08 -17.38
CA PRO A 59 -0.04 27.66 -18.15
C PRO A 59 -0.71 26.43 -17.54
N VAL A 60 -1.96 26.25 -17.97
CA VAL A 60 -2.82 25.09 -17.70
C VAL A 60 -2.02 23.78 -17.72
N ILE A 61 -2.14 22.96 -16.69
CA ILE A 61 -1.36 21.71 -16.53
C ILE A 61 -2.22 20.52 -16.91
N GLY A 62 -1.69 19.62 -17.72
CA GLY A 62 -2.38 18.39 -18.11
C GLY A 62 -2.51 17.36 -16.98
N ASN A 63 -1.51 17.24 -16.11
CA ASN A 63 -1.42 16.23 -15.06
C ASN A 63 -0.55 16.71 -13.87
N ILE A 64 -1.11 16.73 -12.66
CA ILE A 64 -0.39 17.20 -11.46
C ILE A 64 0.70 16.23 -10.98
N ILE A 65 0.52 14.92 -11.16
CA ILE A 65 1.54 13.92 -10.82
C ILE A 65 2.79 14.17 -11.67
N ALA A 66 2.58 14.36 -12.98
CA ALA A 66 3.66 14.69 -13.91
C ALA A 66 4.34 16.02 -13.58
N LEU A 67 3.59 17.03 -13.12
CA LEU A 67 4.16 18.31 -12.67
C LEU A 67 5.04 18.14 -11.43
N VAL A 68 4.56 17.42 -10.42
CA VAL A 68 5.31 17.15 -9.19
C VAL A 68 6.63 16.46 -9.52
N ASP A 69 6.58 15.44 -10.37
CA ASP A 69 7.79 14.71 -10.80
C ASP A 69 8.71 15.61 -11.66
N ALA A 70 8.18 16.41 -12.59
CA ALA A 70 8.97 17.34 -13.42
C ALA A 70 9.69 18.40 -12.58
N VAL A 71 9.03 18.95 -11.57
CA VAL A 71 9.64 19.90 -10.64
C VAL A 71 10.71 19.21 -9.80
N GLY A 72 10.47 17.97 -9.35
CA GLY A 72 11.48 17.13 -8.70
C GLY A 72 12.72 16.90 -9.57
N ASP A 73 12.55 16.63 -10.86
CA ASP A 73 13.65 16.48 -11.81
C ASP A 73 14.43 17.79 -11.99
N VAL A 74 13.75 18.93 -12.11
CA VAL A 74 14.39 20.25 -12.17
C VAL A 74 15.22 20.51 -10.90
N VAL A 75 14.71 20.16 -9.72
CA VAL A 75 15.46 20.25 -8.46
C VAL A 75 16.71 19.38 -8.49
N ASN A 76 16.59 18.12 -8.92
CA ASN A 76 17.72 17.20 -9.01
C ASN A 76 18.79 17.72 -9.98
N LEU A 77 18.40 18.19 -11.17
CA LEU A 77 19.28 18.79 -12.16
C LEU A 77 19.98 20.04 -11.63
N ALA A 78 19.25 20.91 -10.91
CA ALA A 78 19.77 22.17 -10.37
C ALA A 78 20.72 21.96 -9.18
N SER A 79 20.54 20.86 -8.45
CA SER A 79 21.31 20.54 -7.25
C SER A 79 22.53 19.65 -7.54
N SER A 80 22.69 19.19 -8.78
CA SER A 80 23.80 18.32 -9.20
C SER A 80 24.87 19.10 -9.97
N ASP A 81 26.13 18.97 -9.55
CA ASP A 81 27.27 19.54 -10.26
C ASP A 81 27.49 18.90 -11.64
N LYS A 82 27.09 17.63 -11.79
CA LYS A 82 27.16 16.84 -13.03
C LYS A 82 25.91 15.96 -13.12
N PRO A 83 24.80 16.50 -13.68
CA PRO A 83 23.57 15.74 -13.79
C PRO A 83 23.73 14.49 -14.66
N ASP A 84 23.05 13.40 -14.30
CA ASP A 84 23.02 12.20 -15.13
C ASP A 84 22.25 12.52 -16.43
N PRO A 85 22.74 12.14 -17.62
CA PRO A 85 21.95 12.27 -18.85
C PRO A 85 20.52 11.71 -18.74
N LEU A 86 20.29 10.69 -17.91
CA LEU A 86 18.97 10.11 -17.65
C LEU A 86 18.04 11.04 -16.84
N ASP A 87 18.57 12.01 -16.11
CA ASP A 87 17.75 13.00 -15.40
C ASP A 87 17.01 13.90 -16.41
N TRP A 88 17.68 14.28 -17.50
CA TRP A 88 17.04 15.02 -18.59
C TRP A 88 15.96 14.18 -19.30
N VAL A 89 16.19 12.87 -19.46
CA VAL A 89 15.19 11.97 -20.04
C VAL A 89 13.97 11.84 -19.13
N SER A 90 14.19 11.75 -17.81
CA SER A 90 13.12 11.77 -16.80
C SER A 90 12.27 13.03 -16.93
N LEU A 91 12.94 14.19 -16.97
CA LEU A 91 12.29 15.47 -17.12
C LEU A 91 11.48 15.55 -18.41
N GLY A 92 12.03 15.06 -19.53
CA GLY A 92 11.31 15.03 -20.81
C GLY A 92 10.06 14.16 -20.77
N ILE A 93 10.13 12.97 -20.19
CA ILE A 93 8.96 12.08 -20.02
C ILE A 93 7.90 12.74 -19.14
N ASN A 94 8.31 13.41 -18.05
CA ASN A 94 7.39 14.09 -17.15
C ASN A 94 6.76 15.33 -17.79
N LEU A 95 7.51 16.12 -18.57
CA LEU A 95 6.98 17.27 -19.29
C LEU A 95 5.93 16.89 -20.33
N ILE A 96 6.00 15.70 -20.95
CA ILE A 96 4.94 15.18 -21.84
C ILE A 96 3.59 15.11 -21.11
N GLY A 97 3.59 14.75 -19.83
CA GLY A 97 2.37 14.74 -19.01
C GLY A 97 1.93 16.13 -18.54
N VAL A 98 2.85 17.08 -18.43
CA VAL A 98 2.56 18.45 -17.98
C VAL A 98 1.87 19.29 -19.06
N ILE A 99 2.30 19.15 -20.32
CA ILE A 99 1.79 19.98 -21.42
C ILE A 99 0.27 19.81 -21.62
N PRO A 100 -0.51 20.92 -21.74
CA PRO A 100 -1.96 20.85 -21.94
C PRO A 100 -2.36 20.79 -23.43
N THR A 101 -1.48 21.14 -24.36
CA THR A 101 -1.80 21.39 -25.78
C THR A 101 -1.09 20.44 -26.77
N PRO A 102 -1.74 20.01 -27.87
CA PRO A 102 -3.13 20.26 -28.24
C PRO A 102 -4.13 19.40 -27.43
N PRO A 103 -5.34 19.93 -27.10
CA PRO A 103 -6.33 19.19 -26.30
C PRO A 103 -6.76 17.86 -26.92
N THR A 104 -6.76 17.78 -28.25
CA THR A 104 -7.10 16.57 -29.02
C THR A 104 -6.16 15.40 -28.76
N MET A 105 -4.98 15.64 -28.19
CA MET A 105 -3.96 14.64 -27.87
C MET A 105 -3.72 14.49 -26.36
N ALA A 106 -4.66 14.97 -25.53
CA ALA A 106 -4.55 14.82 -24.08
C ALA A 106 -4.47 13.34 -23.64
N ALA A 107 -5.37 12.50 -24.16
CA ALA A 107 -5.36 11.05 -23.88
C ALA A 107 -4.05 10.41 -24.34
N ALA A 108 -3.61 10.67 -25.58
CA ALA A 108 -2.36 10.18 -26.13
C ALA A 108 -1.13 10.48 -25.25
N ARG A 109 -1.00 11.71 -24.75
CA ARG A 109 0.13 12.10 -23.90
C ARG A 109 0.08 11.47 -22.51
N LYS A 110 -1.13 11.42 -21.92
CA LYS A 110 -1.37 10.69 -20.67
C LYS A 110 -0.98 9.23 -20.82
N SER A 111 -1.23 8.63 -22.00
CA SER A 111 -0.83 7.25 -22.27
C SER A 111 0.66 7.06 -22.48
N LEU A 112 1.33 7.99 -23.18
CA LEU A 112 2.73 7.83 -23.54
C LEU A 112 3.66 7.87 -22.32
N ARG A 113 3.37 8.72 -21.32
CA ARG A 113 4.21 8.90 -20.13
C ARG A 113 4.48 7.59 -19.35
N PRO A 114 3.49 6.86 -18.82
CA PRO A 114 3.73 5.61 -18.09
C PRO A 114 4.39 4.53 -18.96
N MET A 115 4.08 4.49 -20.26
CA MET A 115 4.72 3.56 -21.19
C MET A 115 6.23 3.81 -21.33
N LEU A 116 6.63 5.08 -21.50
CA LEU A 116 8.03 5.46 -21.60
C LEU A 116 8.79 5.19 -20.30
N VAL A 117 8.14 5.41 -19.14
CA VAL A 117 8.74 5.05 -17.84
C VAL A 117 8.95 3.54 -17.71
N LEU A 118 7.98 2.71 -18.09
CA LEU A 118 8.15 1.24 -18.10
C LEU A 118 9.27 0.81 -19.04
N ALA A 119 9.29 1.33 -20.27
CA ALA A 119 10.33 1.01 -21.25
C ALA A 119 11.73 1.35 -20.74
N ARG A 120 11.85 2.52 -20.09
CA ARG A 120 13.09 2.95 -19.45
C ARG A 120 13.52 2.03 -18.30
N GLN A 121 12.59 1.67 -17.42
CA GLN A 121 12.89 0.84 -16.24
C GLN A 121 13.40 -0.54 -16.63
N GLU A 122 12.82 -1.15 -17.67
CA GLU A 122 13.29 -2.45 -18.11
C GLU A 122 14.71 -2.38 -18.69
N GLY A 123 15.04 -1.32 -19.42
CA GLY A 123 16.36 -1.14 -20.05
C GLY A 123 16.72 -2.26 -21.03
N LYS A 124 15.73 -3.07 -21.44
CA LYS A 124 15.87 -4.19 -22.37
C LYS A 124 15.58 -3.73 -23.80
N GLN A 125 16.15 -4.45 -24.77
CA GLN A 125 15.85 -4.22 -26.19
C GLN A 125 14.43 -4.66 -26.57
N MET A 126 13.80 -5.53 -25.77
CA MET A 126 12.42 -5.99 -25.92
C MET A 126 11.76 -6.09 -24.55
N LEU A 127 10.49 -5.69 -24.49
CA LEU A 127 9.66 -5.81 -23.29
C LEU A 127 9.02 -7.20 -23.22
N GLY A 128 8.81 -7.69 -21.99
CA GLY A 128 8.08 -8.93 -21.73
C GLY A 128 6.59 -8.83 -22.07
N ASP A 129 5.95 -9.96 -22.29
CA ASP A 129 4.56 -10.04 -22.77
C ASP A 129 3.56 -9.41 -21.78
N SER A 130 3.80 -9.57 -20.47
CA SER A 130 2.97 -8.94 -19.44
C SER A 130 3.00 -7.41 -19.51
N LEU A 131 4.16 -6.81 -19.73
CA LEU A 131 4.29 -5.35 -19.84
C LEU A 131 3.57 -4.83 -21.08
N ILE A 132 3.64 -5.54 -22.20
CA ILE A 132 2.88 -5.18 -23.40
C ILE A 132 1.37 -5.26 -23.14
N GLU A 133 0.89 -6.26 -22.41
CA GLU A 133 -0.52 -6.36 -21.98
C GLU A 133 -0.97 -5.25 -21.02
N ILE A 134 -0.06 -4.75 -20.17
CA ILE A 134 -0.32 -3.57 -19.34
C ILE A 134 -0.43 -2.32 -20.20
N ILE A 135 0.47 -2.14 -21.15
CA ILE A 135 0.49 -1.03 -22.09
C ILE A 135 -0.78 -1.04 -22.98
N VAL A 136 -1.15 -2.21 -23.51
CA VAL A 136 -2.38 -2.40 -24.31
C VAL A 136 -3.62 -2.14 -23.46
N GLY A 137 -3.65 -2.65 -22.22
CA GLY A 137 -4.76 -2.40 -21.29
C GLY A 137 -4.91 -0.91 -20.95
N HIS A 138 -3.80 -0.22 -20.73
CA HIS A 138 -3.76 1.22 -20.50
C HIS A 138 -4.26 2.00 -21.71
N LEU A 139 -3.78 1.65 -22.90
CA LEU A 139 -4.20 2.30 -24.13
C LEU A 139 -5.69 2.11 -24.37
N ASN A 140 -6.22 0.88 -24.31
CA ASN A 140 -7.64 0.61 -24.51
C ASN A 140 -8.54 1.35 -23.52
N ALA A 141 -8.04 1.58 -22.29
CA ALA A 141 -8.75 2.36 -21.28
C ALA A 141 -8.83 3.86 -21.64
N THR A 142 -7.76 4.41 -22.24
CA THR A 142 -7.61 5.85 -22.51
C THR A 142 -7.96 6.26 -23.95
N LEU A 143 -7.80 5.35 -24.91
CA LEU A 143 -7.94 5.52 -26.34
C LEU A 143 -8.60 4.27 -26.93
N LEU A 144 -9.71 4.42 -27.65
CA LEU A 144 -10.37 3.33 -28.38
C LEU A 144 -9.58 2.97 -29.67
N GLY A 145 -8.33 2.54 -29.53
CA GLY A 145 -7.42 2.32 -30.66
C GLY A 145 -6.29 1.32 -30.39
N GLU A 146 -5.69 0.81 -31.47
CA GLU A 146 -4.58 -0.16 -31.41
C GLU A 146 -3.24 0.53 -31.09
N ILE A 147 -2.41 -0.14 -30.29
CA ILE A 147 -1.09 0.34 -29.86
C ILE A 147 -0.13 0.60 -31.03
N ASP A 148 -0.20 -0.20 -32.09
CA ASP A 148 0.69 -0.02 -33.25
C ASP A 148 0.37 1.28 -33.99
N ALA A 149 -0.92 1.58 -34.19
CA ALA A 149 -1.36 2.84 -34.78
C ALA A 149 -0.98 4.03 -33.89
N PHE A 150 -1.19 3.89 -32.58
CA PHE A 150 -0.82 4.91 -31.60
C PHE A 150 0.68 5.24 -31.62
N LEU A 151 1.55 4.22 -31.62
CA LEU A 151 3.01 4.40 -31.62
C LEU A 151 3.54 4.93 -32.96
N ALA A 152 2.88 4.61 -34.07
CA ALA A 152 3.18 5.19 -35.38
C ALA A 152 2.79 6.68 -35.45
N ASP A 153 1.62 7.05 -34.93
CA ASP A 153 1.20 8.45 -34.84
C ASP A 153 2.12 9.25 -33.90
N ALA A 154 2.57 8.64 -32.80
CA ALA A 154 3.53 9.26 -31.87
C ALA A 154 4.88 9.55 -32.54
N GLU A 155 5.34 8.71 -33.48
CA GLU A 155 6.58 8.93 -34.25
C GLU A 155 6.56 10.26 -35.00
N GLY A 156 5.49 10.50 -35.77
CA GLY A 156 5.35 11.71 -36.59
C GLY A 156 5.19 12.99 -35.77
N GLN A 157 4.91 12.87 -34.46
CA GLN A 157 4.61 13.99 -33.58
C GLN A 157 5.65 14.22 -32.48
N LEU A 158 6.56 13.26 -32.25
CA LEU A 158 7.48 13.30 -31.10
C LEU A 158 8.35 14.57 -31.09
N GLU A 159 8.88 14.98 -32.23
CA GLU A 159 9.68 16.20 -32.34
C GLU A 159 8.89 17.45 -31.92
N ALA A 160 7.64 17.56 -32.39
CA ALA A 160 6.76 18.67 -32.03
C ALA A 160 6.42 18.67 -30.52
N ILE A 161 6.11 17.49 -29.96
CA ILE A 161 5.83 17.30 -28.54
C ILE A 161 7.03 17.71 -27.68
N LEU A 162 8.24 17.23 -28.01
CA LEU A 162 9.44 17.54 -27.24
C LEU A 162 9.83 19.01 -27.37
N LYS A 163 9.52 19.66 -28.49
CA LYS A 163 9.75 21.10 -28.67
C LYS A 163 8.86 21.91 -27.74
N GLU A 164 7.59 21.54 -27.61
CA GLU A 164 6.67 22.16 -26.65
C GLU A 164 7.08 21.88 -25.21
N CYS A 165 7.54 20.65 -24.91
CA CYS A 165 8.12 20.31 -23.60
C CYS A 165 9.29 21.23 -23.26
N ALA A 166 10.20 21.50 -24.22
CA ALA A 166 11.30 22.42 -24.00
C ALA A 166 10.82 23.85 -23.68
N ASP A 167 9.84 24.36 -24.42
CA ASP A 167 9.26 25.69 -24.18
C ASP A 167 8.60 25.78 -22.78
N VAL A 168 7.87 24.73 -22.37
CA VAL A 168 7.23 24.67 -21.05
C VAL A 168 8.25 24.49 -19.93
N GLY A 169 9.25 23.64 -20.11
CA GLY A 169 10.34 23.45 -19.15
C GLY A 169 11.16 24.73 -18.93
N GLU A 170 11.49 25.46 -20.01
CA GLU A 170 12.16 26.77 -19.94
C GLU A 170 11.34 27.77 -19.11
N LYS A 171 10.02 27.84 -19.35
CA LYS A 171 9.11 28.70 -18.57
C LYS A 171 9.02 28.28 -17.11
N LEU A 172 8.88 26.98 -16.84
CA LEU A 172 8.82 26.43 -15.48
C LEU A 172 10.04 26.83 -14.66
N VAL A 173 11.24 26.62 -15.20
CA VAL A 173 12.52 26.97 -14.56
C VAL A 173 12.62 28.48 -14.31
N ASN A 174 12.37 29.29 -15.34
CA ASN A 174 12.48 30.75 -15.22
C ASN A 174 11.45 31.34 -14.26
N ASN A 175 10.20 30.88 -14.31
CA ASN A 175 9.15 31.36 -13.42
C ASN A 175 9.41 30.94 -11.97
N THR A 176 9.92 29.72 -11.74
CA THR A 176 10.37 29.29 -10.41
C THR A 176 11.45 30.22 -9.87
N ALA A 177 12.50 30.49 -10.65
CA ALA A 177 13.59 31.38 -10.25
C ALA A 177 13.09 32.83 -10.00
N ASN A 178 12.23 33.35 -10.87
CA ASN A 178 11.64 34.69 -10.73
C ASN A 178 10.77 34.80 -9.49
N ALA A 179 9.96 33.78 -9.19
CA ALA A 179 9.13 33.74 -8.00
C ALA A 179 9.97 33.70 -6.73
N ILE A 180 11.01 32.86 -6.68
CA ILE A 180 11.97 32.84 -5.56
C ILE A 180 12.59 34.23 -5.35
N ASP A 181 13.10 34.85 -6.42
CA ASP A 181 13.69 36.19 -6.38
C ASP A 181 12.69 37.27 -5.92
N ALA A 182 11.42 37.17 -6.33
CA ALA A 182 10.38 38.10 -5.90
C ALA A 182 10.06 37.99 -4.39
N VAL A 183 10.02 36.76 -3.85
CA VAL A 183 9.84 36.53 -2.40
C VAL A 183 11.00 37.14 -1.61
N ILE A 184 12.24 36.88 -2.02
CA ILE A 184 13.41 37.32 -1.23
C ILE A 184 13.71 38.82 -1.35
N THR A 185 13.26 39.47 -2.44
CA THR A 185 13.41 40.92 -2.65
C THR A 185 12.24 41.73 -2.07
N GLY A 186 11.24 41.08 -1.47
CA GLY A 186 10.22 41.75 -0.66
C GLY A 186 9.03 42.30 -1.46
N LYS A 187 8.68 41.73 -2.62
CA LYS A 187 7.48 42.11 -3.39
C LYS A 187 6.21 41.39 -2.89
N LEU A 188 5.86 41.53 -1.61
CA LEU A 188 4.69 40.88 -1.02
C LEU A 188 3.83 41.89 -0.22
N ASP A 189 2.64 42.22 -0.72
CA ASP A 189 1.56 42.81 0.08
C ASP A 189 0.82 41.68 0.79
N SER A 190 0.88 41.63 2.12
CA SER A 190 0.35 40.50 2.91
C SER A 190 -0.60 40.96 4.01
N ALA A 191 -1.88 40.54 3.91
CA ALA A 191 -2.79 40.40 5.06
C ALA A 191 -4.13 39.67 4.72
N GLU A 192 -4.62 39.65 3.48
CA GLU A 192 -5.98 39.17 3.17
C GLU A 192 -6.12 37.68 2.75
N ASN A 193 -5.03 36.95 2.51
CA ASN A 193 -5.08 35.68 1.76
C ASN A 193 -5.16 34.37 2.56
N LEU A 194 -5.08 34.38 3.90
CA LEU A 194 -5.09 33.13 4.68
C LEU A 194 -6.44 32.38 4.64
N GLU A 195 -7.57 33.10 4.67
CA GLU A 195 -8.90 32.46 4.55
C GLU A 195 -9.24 32.01 3.13
N ALA A 196 -8.65 32.65 2.11
CA ALA A 196 -8.78 32.24 0.71
C ALA A 196 -7.93 31.00 0.41
N ALA A 197 -6.73 30.90 0.98
CA ALA A 197 -5.85 29.74 0.90
C ALA A 197 -6.49 28.48 1.50
N GLY A 198 -7.15 28.59 2.66
CA GLY A 198 -7.87 27.48 3.29
C GLY A 198 -9.04 26.93 2.44
N ARG A 199 -9.77 27.81 1.75
CA ARG A 199 -10.86 27.40 0.82
C ARG A 199 -10.32 26.75 -0.46
N SER A 200 -9.21 27.24 -1.01
CA SER A 200 -8.51 26.66 -2.18
C SER A 200 -8.01 25.24 -1.88
N ALA A 201 -7.40 25.02 -0.71
CA ALA A 201 -6.87 23.72 -0.32
C ALA A 201 -7.95 22.62 -0.21
N ILE A 202 -9.15 22.97 0.27
CA ILE A 202 -10.29 22.03 0.31
C ILE A 202 -10.76 21.66 -1.10
N ALA A 203 -10.85 22.64 -2.00
CA ALA A 203 -11.27 22.41 -3.39
C ALA A 203 -10.26 21.52 -4.13
N ALA A 204 -8.97 21.78 -3.99
CA ALA A 204 -7.91 20.96 -4.57
C ALA A 204 -7.89 19.54 -4.00
N LYS A 205 -8.07 19.39 -2.67
CA LYS A 205 -8.19 18.07 -2.03
C LYS A 205 -9.33 17.23 -2.62
N ASN A 206 -10.47 17.87 -2.91
CA ASN A 206 -11.59 17.17 -3.52
C ASN A 206 -11.34 16.82 -5.00
N ALA A 207 -10.74 17.74 -5.77
CA ALA A 207 -10.39 17.50 -7.18
C ALA A 207 -9.36 16.37 -7.33
N LEU A 208 -8.29 16.39 -6.53
CA LEU A 208 -7.26 15.35 -6.49
C LEU A 208 -7.79 13.98 -6.03
N ARG A 209 -8.79 13.98 -5.15
CA ARG A 209 -9.48 12.74 -4.73
C ARG A 209 -10.38 12.17 -5.82
N SER A 210 -10.98 13.02 -6.65
CA SER A 210 -11.88 12.56 -7.72
C SER A 210 -11.15 12.09 -8.96
N ASP A 211 -10.08 12.80 -9.37
CA ASP A 211 -9.26 12.44 -10.52
C ASP A 211 -7.92 13.21 -10.43
N PRO A 212 -6.78 12.55 -10.13
CA PRO A 212 -5.49 13.22 -10.06
C PRO A 212 -4.97 13.67 -11.44
N SER A 213 -5.61 13.25 -12.54
CA SER A 213 -5.28 13.67 -13.91
C SER A 213 -6.04 14.93 -14.36
N VAL A 214 -6.75 15.59 -13.45
CA VAL A 214 -7.47 16.85 -13.71
C VAL A 214 -6.51 17.95 -14.16
N VAL A 215 -7.02 18.77 -15.06
CA VAL A 215 -6.31 19.92 -15.62
C VAL A 215 -6.35 21.09 -14.63
N PHE A 216 -5.20 21.64 -14.24
CA PHE A 216 -5.12 22.75 -13.27
C PHE A 216 -4.75 24.07 -13.94
N GLU A 217 -5.37 25.17 -13.52
CA GLU A 217 -5.12 26.50 -14.12
C GLU A 217 -3.77 27.12 -13.76
N ASN A 218 -3.17 26.75 -12.61
CA ASN A 218 -1.89 27.29 -12.14
C ASN A 218 -1.07 26.21 -11.41
N ALA A 219 0.19 26.04 -11.84
CA ALA A 219 1.13 25.05 -11.32
C ALA A 219 1.50 25.19 -9.86
N PHE A 220 1.86 26.39 -9.43
CA PHE A 220 2.27 26.60 -8.05
C PHE A 220 1.07 26.57 -7.11
N ALA A 221 -0.11 26.97 -7.60
CA ALA A 221 -1.35 26.76 -6.86
C ALA A 221 -1.64 25.26 -6.66
N ALA A 222 -1.54 24.45 -7.72
CA ALA A 222 -1.74 23.01 -7.65
C ALA A 222 -0.75 22.32 -6.68
N LEU A 223 0.55 22.64 -6.78
CA LEU A 223 1.58 22.12 -5.88
C LEU A 223 1.36 22.55 -4.42
N SER A 224 1.08 23.83 -4.19
CA SER A 224 0.82 24.36 -2.85
C SER A 224 -0.44 23.76 -2.26
N ASP A 225 -1.50 23.58 -3.03
CA ASP A 225 -2.75 23.04 -2.53
C ASP A 225 -2.64 21.53 -2.25
N ALA A 226 -1.91 20.78 -3.08
CA ALA A 226 -1.54 19.39 -2.79
C ALA A 226 -0.73 19.30 -1.49
N TYR A 227 0.30 20.14 -1.31
CA TYR A 227 1.08 20.20 -0.07
C TYR A 227 0.24 20.57 1.16
N ALA A 228 -0.64 21.56 1.03
CA ALA A 228 -1.53 22.00 2.10
C ALA A 228 -2.51 20.90 2.53
N ALA A 229 -2.93 20.02 1.62
CA ALA A 229 -3.83 18.90 1.91
C ALA A 229 -3.27 17.90 2.93
N MET A 230 -1.95 17.86 3.14
CA MET A 230 -1.28 17.08 4.20
C MET A 230 -1.50 17.68 5.61
N GLY A 231 -2.14 18.84 5.74
CA GLY A 231 -2.35 19.52 7.02
C GLY A 231 -1.10 20.21 7.57
N LYS A 232 -0.04 20.31 6.75
CA LYS A 232 1.26 20.95 7.10
C LYS A 232 1.46 22.33 6.47
N GLY A 233 0.49 22.84 5.71
CA GLY A 233 0.52 24.21 5.21
C GLY A 233 0.51 25.19 6.38
N ALA A 234 1.48 26.11 6.42
CA ALA A 234 1.70 27.16 7.43
C ALA A 234 2.47 26.84 8.74
N ALA A 235 2.88 25.60 9.03
CA ALA A 235 3.72 25.34 10.23
C ALA A 235 5.19 25.74 10.01
N ASN A 236 5.72 26.67 10.82
CA ASN A 236 7.09 27.24 10.79
C ASN A 236 7.41 28.23 9.66
N MET A 237 6.57 29.24 9.45
CA MET A 237 6.94 30.37 8.56
C MET A 237 7.81 31.39 9.30
N ILE A 238 8.97 31.75 8.74
CA ILE A 238 9.74 32.93 9.18
C ILE A 238 9.03 34.19 8.64
N MET A 239 8.07 34.69 9.42
CA MET A 239 7.35 35.95 9.18
C MET A 239 8.24 37.15 9.54
N ARG A 240 9.36 37.36 8.83
CA ARG A 240 10.16 38.58 8.94
C ARG A 240 10.00 39.45 7.70
N ASN A 241 9.72 40.75 7.91
CA ASN A 241 9.45 41.74 6.87
C ASN A 241 10.66 42.10 5.99
N ALA A 242 11.86 41.60 6.29
CA ALA A 242 13.03 41.76 5.42
C ALA A 242 13.95 40.54 5.51
N VAL A 243 14.26 39.94 4.36
CA VAL A 243 15.28 38.89 4.23
C VAL A 243 16.67 39.55 4.38
N PRO A 244 17.58 39.05 5.23
CA PRO A 244 18.91 39.62 5.37
C PRO A 244 19.68 39.64 4.04
N GLU A 245 20.45 40.70 3.76
CA GLU A 245 21.20 40.86 2.50
C GLU A 245 22.12 39.66 2.20
N GLY A 246 22.74 39.06 3.22
CA GLY A 246 23.57 37.86 3.06
C GLY A 246 22.79 36.65 2.54
N VAL A 247 21.57 36.45 3.04
CA VAL A 247 20.67 35.37 2.58
C VAL A 247 20.16 35.67 1.18
N GLN A 248 19.79 36.93 0.89
CA GLN A 248 19.41 37.35 -0.45
C GLN A 248 20.51 37.03 -1.47
N HIS A 249 21.78 37.36 -1.16
CA HIS A 249 22.89 37.11 -2.05
C HIS A 249 23.11 35.61 -2.33
N GLU A 250 23.00 34.75 -1.31
CA GLU A 250 23.13 33.30 -1.47
C GLU A 250 21.99 32.72 -2.31
N VAL A 251 20.75 33.10 -2.03
CA VAL A 251 19.58 32.63 -2.79
C VAL A 251 19.64 33.09 -4.24
N LEU A 252 19.99 34.35 -4.49
CA LEU A 252 20.17 34.89 -5.85
C LEU A 252 21.31 34.18 -6.62
N ALA A 253 22.30 33.61 -5.93
CA ALA A 253 23.31 32.77 -6.58
C ALA A 253 22.72 31.42 -7.00
N ARG A 254 21.90 30.79 -6.14
CA ARG A 254 21.23 29.52 -6.44
C ARG A 254 20.17 29.66 -7.54
N THR A 255 19.40 30.75 -7.56
CA THR A 255 18.42 31.00 -8.64
C THR A 255 19.10 31.30 -9.99
N ARG A 256 20.30 31.87 -9.99
CA ARG A 256 21.12 31.99 -11.22
C ARG A 256 21.55 30.61 -11.75
N ALA A 257 21.95 29.69 -10.88
CA ALA A 257 22.26 28.31 -11.26
C ALA A 257 21.03 27.62 -11.85
N LEU A 258 19.85 27.76 -11.23
CA LEU A 258 18.58 27.27 -11.77
C LEU A 258 18.31 27.80 -13.19
N ARG A 259 18.44 29.12 -13.41
CA ARG A 259 18.24 29.74 -14.75
C ARG A 259 19.22 29.23 -15.80
N SER A 260 20.40 28.73 -15.41
CA SER A 260 21.37 28.16 -16.35
C SER A 260 20.90 26.85 -16.99
N LEU A 261 19.88 26.18 -16.41
CA LEU A 261 19.25 24.99 -16.98
C LEU A 261 18.33 25.33 -18.17
N ALA A 262 17.68 26.49 -18.15
CA ALA A 262 16.74 26.88 -19.21
C ALA A 262 17.35 26.81 -20.63
N PRO A 263 18.52 27.41 -20.93
CA PRO A 263 19.10 27.32 -22.27
C PRO A 263 19.55 25.90 -22.65
N GLN A 264 19.81 25.01 -21.69
CA GLN A 264 20.18 23.62 -21.94
C GLN A 264 18.95 22.75 -22.28
N MET A 265 17.78 23.12 -21.76
CA MET A 265 16.50 22.40 -21.88
C MET A 265 16.22 21.99 -23.33
N ARG A 266 16.19 22.97 -24.25
CA ARG A 266 15.94 22.71 -25.68
C ARG A 266 16.97 21.77 -26.28
N THR A 267 18.26 22.00 -26.04
CA THR A 267 19.32 21.16 -26.61
C THR A 267 19.20 19.71 -26.14
N GLN A 268 18.94 19.50 -24.85
CA GLN A 268 18.83 18.16 -24.27
C GLN A 268 17.58 17.43 -24.77
N LEU A 269 16.40 18.07 -24.70
CA LEU A 269 15.14 17.47 -25.17
C LEU A 269 15.14 17.18 -26.68
N MET A 270 15.69 18.09 -27.49
CA MET A 270 15.79 17.86 -28.94
C MET A 270 16.80 16.78 -29.30
N SER A 271 17.80 16.49 -28.45
CA SER A 271 18.67 15.33 -28.66
C SER A 271 17.94 13.99 -28.50
N MET A 272 16.80 13.99 -27.78
CA MET A 272 16.04 12.78 -27.47
C MET A 272 15.08 12.34 -28.60
N THR A 273 14.97 13.12 -29.68
CA THR A 273 14.25 12.74 -30.90
C THR A 273 15.05 11.78 -31.77
N SER A 274 16.34 11.58 -31.46
CA SER A 274 17.22 10.68 -32.21
C SER A 274 17.33 9.31 -31.54
N ALA A 275 17.04 8.25 -32.30
CA ALA A 275 17.28 6.88 -31.89
C ALA A 275 18.78 6.50 -31.78
N ALA A 276 19.70 7.41 -32.14
CA ALA A 276 21.14 7.17 -32.05
C ALA A 276 21.63 7.05 -30.60
N ASN A 277 20.93 7.68 -29.65
CA ASN A 277 21.16 7.49 -28.22
C ASN A 277 20.21 6.41 -27.69
N PRO A 278 20.69 5.22 -27.26
CA PRO A 278 19.84 4.13 -26.77
C PRO A 278 18.93 4.48 -25.58
N GLN A 279 19.23 5.56 -24.86
CA GLN A 279 18.46 6.05 -23.72
C GLN A 279 17.54 7.22 -24.09
N SER A 280 17.40 7.56 -25.38
CA SER A 280 16.49 8.62 -25.82
C SER A 280 15.03 8.19 -25.75
N ILE A 281 14.13 9.17 -25.74
CA ILE A 281 12.68 8.94 -25.80
C ILE A 281 12.30 8.24 -27.11
N GLU A 282 12.95 8.58 -28.23
CA GLU A 282 12.72 7.89 -29.50
C GLU A 282 13.17 6.43 -29.45
N SER A 283 14.32 6.11 -28.83
CA SER A 283 14.73 4.72 -28.63
C SER A 283 13.74 3.93 -27.77
N MET A 284 13.17 4.55 -26.73
CA MET A 284 12.13 3.93 -25.90
C MET A 284 10.84 3.70 -26.70
N ARG A 285 10.41 4.66 -27.52
CA ARG A 285 9.26 4.50 -28.42
C ARG A 285 9.48 3.34 -29.41
N LEU A 286 10.68 3.22 -29.97
CA LEU A 286 11.04 2.10 -30.85
C LEU A 286 11.02 0.75 -30.13
N ILE A 287 11.51 0.67 -28.89
CA ILE A 287 11.41 -0.55 -28.06
C ILE A 287 9.95 -0.93 -27.85
N LEU A 288 9.09 0.04 -27.51
CA LEU A 288 7.65 -0.17 -27.37
C LEU A 288 7.03 -0.70 -28.68
N HIS A 289 7.33 -0.04 -29.80
CA HIS A 289 6.79 -0.41 -31.12
C HIS A 289 7.20 -1.81 -31.55
N ASN A 290 8.50 -2.12 -31.47
CA ASN A 290 9.01 -3.42 -31.88
C ASN A 290 8.49 -4.56 -30.99
N SER A 291 8.42 -4.32 -29.68
CA SER A 291 7.89 -5.30 -28.72
C SER A 291 6.40 -5.55 -28.98
N SER A 292 5.63 -4.48 -29.24
CA SER A 292 4.22 -4.57 -29.63
C SER A 292 4.02 -5.41 -30.89
N VAL A 293 4.73 -5.11 -31.98
CA VAL A 293 4.61 -5.85 -33.26
C VAL A 293 4.92 -7.34 -33.08
N LEU A 294 5.94 -7.68 -32.29
CA LEU A 294 6.30 -9.08 -31.99
C LEU A 294 5.24 -9.77 -31.13
N TRP A 295 4.65 -9.06 -30.18
CA TRP A 295 3.57 -9.59 -29.35
C TRP A 295 2.30 -9.86 -30.17
N HIS A 296 1.89 -8.96 -31.06
CA HIS A 296 0.72 -9.17 -31.95
C HIS A 296 0.88 -10.39 -32.86
N LYS A 297 2.08 -10.62 -33.41
CA LYS A 297 2.38 -11.81 -34.22
C LYS A 297 2.15 -13.12 -33.45
N ARG A 298 2.38 -13.11 -32.15
CA ARG A 298 2.18 -14.26 -31.26
C ARG A 298 0.74 -14.38 -30.76
N ASN A 299 0.03 -13.25 -30.64
CA ASN A 299 -1.32 -13.15 -30.07
C ASN A 299 -2.37 -12.58 -31.05
N PRO A 300 -2.61 -13.21 -32.22
CA PRO A 300 -3.51 -12.66 -33.25
C PRO A 300 -4.98 -12.60 -32.84
N LYS A 301 -5.39 -13.26 -31.75
CA LYS A 301 -6.78 -13.25 -31.23
C LYS A 301 -7.06 -12.09 -30.25
N ALA A 302 -6.04 -11.37 -29.80
CA ALA A 302 -6.19 -10.22 -28.91
C ALA A 302 -6.67 -8.94 -29.66
N LEU A 303 -6.68 -8.97 -31.00
CA LEU A 303 -7.42 -8.04 -31.84
C LEU A 303 -8.90 -8.13 -31.46
N GLY A 304 -9.41 -7.10 -30.79
CA GLY A 304 -10.76 -7.08 -30.25
C GLY A 304 -11.79 -7.68 -31.21
N SER A 305 -12.66 -8.51 -30.64
CA SER A 305 -13.95 -8.86 -31.24
C SER A 305 -14.58 -7.63 -31.87
N THR A 306 -14.59 -7.57 -33.19
CA THR A 306 -15.45 -6.64 -33.92
C THR A 306 -16.88 -6.92 -33.48
N VAL A 307 -17.50 -5.99 -32.77
CA VAL A 307 -18.93 -6.07 -32.46
C VAL A 307 -19.66 -6.11 -33.80
N LYS A 308 -20.17 -7.29 -34.18
CA LYS A 308 -21.04 -7.42 -35.36
C LYS A 308 -22.28 -6.55 -35.08
N GLY A 309 -22.48 -5.53 -35.90
CA GLY A 309 -23.48 -4.45 -35.69
C GLY A 309 -24.95 -4.85 -35.57
N ASP A 310 -25.28 -6.14 -35.53
CA ASP A 310 -26.66 -6.67 -35.48
C ASP A 310 -26.93 -7.60 -34.28
N LYS A 311 -26.05 -7.63 -33.27
CA LYS A 311 -26.36 -8.30 -32.00
C LYS A 311 -26.25 -7.33 -30.84
N THR A 312 -27.39 -7.05 -30.20
CA THR A 312 -27.50 -6.45 -28.87
C THR A 312 -27.03 -7.46 -27.81
N THR A 313 -25.78 -7.90 -27.90
CA THR A 313 -25.07 -8.32 -26.69
C THR A 313 -24.70 -7.01 -26.03
N GLN A 314 -25.34 -6.66 -24.90
CA GLN A 314 -24.78 -5.64 -24.03
C GLN A 314 -23.39 -6.14 -23.63
N ALA A 315 -22.36 -5.75 -24.38
CA ALA A 315 -21.03 -5.58 -23.83
C ALA A 315 -21.20 -4.46 -22.81
N ARG A 316 -21.68 -4.83 -21.62
CA ARG A 316 -21.66 -3.97 -20.46
C ARG A 316 -20.18 -3.68 -20.30
N HIS A 317 -19.79 -2.47 -20.71
CA HIS A 317 -18.47 -1.91 -20.51
C HIS A 317 -18.12 -2.21 -19.05
N GLN A 318 -17.30 -3.23 -18.78
CA GLN A 318 -16.63 -3.32 -17.49
C GLN A 318 -15.61 -2.20 -17.58
N ASP A 319 -15.89 -1.14 -16.84
CA ASP A 319 -15.18 0.14 -16.89
C ASP A 319 -13.66 -0.03 -16.96
N ALA A 320 -13.04 0.95 -17.62
CA ALA A 320 -11.61 1.10 -17.87
C ALA A 320 -10.75 0.93 -16.61
N LYS A 321 -10.44 -0.31 -16.20
CA LYS A 321 -9.59 -0.62 -15.03
C LYS A 321 -8.23 -1.17 -15.44
N GLY A 322 -7.61 -0.47 -16.38
CA GLY A 322 -6.23 -0.70 -16.84
C GLY A 322 -5.40 0.58 -16.89
N GLU A 323 -5.97 1.71 -16.46
CA GLU A 323 -5.24 2.98 -16.41
C GLU A 323 -4.11 2.88 -15.38
N THR A 324 -2.96 3.39 -15.77
CA THR A 324 -1.75 3.37 -14.97
C THR A 324 -1.08 4.72 -15.11
N GLU A 325 -0.30 5.10 -14.13
CA GLU A 325 0.45 6.34 -14.16
C GLU A 325 1.81 6.13 -13.51
N ALA A 326 2.81 6.87 -14.00
CA ALA A 326 4.14 6.87 -13.42
C ALA A 326 4.22 7.82 -12.22
N ILE A 327 4.99 7.45 -11.22
CA ILE A 327 5.29 8.30 -10.08
C ILE A 327 6.69 8.03 -9.57
N THR A 328 7.45 9.07 -9.24
CA THR A 328 8.83 8.92 -8.75
C THR A 328 8.93 8.93 -7.24
N ARG A 329 7.86 9.33 -6.54
CA ARG A 329 7.78 9.39 -5.07
C ARG A 329 6.39 9.07 -4.54
N GLN A 330 6.32 8.27 -3.49
CA GLN A 330 5.08 7.86 -2.83
C GLN A 330 5.18 8.10 -1.32
N ALA A 331 4.03 8.16 -0.66
CA ALA A 331 3.99 8.06 0.80
C ALA A 331 4.25 6.61 1.23
N SER A 332 4.82 6.43 2.42
CA SER A 332 5.02 5.10 3.02
C SER A 332 3.69 4.35 3.20
N ALA A 333 3.73 3.02 3.11
CA ALA A 333 2.58 2.18 3.41
C ALA A 333 2.11 2.39 4.86
N LYS A 334 0.80 2.30 5.06
CA LYS A 334 0.15 2.55 6.36
C LYS A 334 -0.30 1.27 7.05
N GLN A 335 -0.54 0.21 6.29
CA GLN A 335 -1.16 -1.04 6.74
C GLN A 335 -0.55 -2.25 6.02
N ALA A 336 -0.78 -3.43 6.59
CA ALA A 336 -0.50 -4.70 5.95
C ALA A 336 -1.78 -5.20 5.26
N ALA A 337 -1.64 -5.72 4.04
CA ALA A 337 -2.76 -6.26 3.29
C ALA A 337 -3.42 -7.44 4.02
N ASN A 338 -4.72 -7.61 3.78
CA ASN A 338 -5.36 -8.89 4.04
C ASN A 338 -4.82 -9.93 3.03
N ASP A 339 -4.12 -10.94 3.54
CA ASP A 339 -3.49 -11.99 2.74
C ASP A 339 -4.48 -12.70 1.80
N SER A 340 -5.72 -12.94 2.25
CA SER A 340 -6.76 -13.60 1.43
C SER A 340 -7.14 -12.78 0.21
N LYS A 341 -6.97 -11.46 0.27
CA LYS A 341 -7.20 -10.56 -0.84
C LYS A 341 -5.93 -10.23 -1.59
N ASN A 342 -4.74 -10.36 -1.02
CA ASN A 342 -3.50 -9.95 -1.67
C ASN A 342 -3.18 -10.71 -2.97
N GLY A 343 -3.75 -11.90 -3.18
CA GLY A 343 -3.64 -12.68 -4.42
C GLY A 343 -2.22 -13.20 -4.73
N THR A 344 -1.23 -12.74 -3.97
CA THR A 344 0.20 -13.10 -4.01
C THR A 344 0.74 -13.03 -2.58
N CYS A 345 1.93 -13.57 -2.34
CA CYS A 345 2.56 -13.49 -1.02
C CYS A 345 2.87 -12.01 -0.68
N ALA A 346 2.32 -11.53 0.44
CA ALA A 346 2.56 -10.19 0.99
C ALA A 346 3.75 -10.15 1.97
N SER A 347 4.34 -11.31 2.26
CA SER A 347 5.33 -11.50 3.32
C SER A 347 6.33 -12.60 2.94
N SER A 348 7.46 -12.65 3.63
CA SER A 348 8.43 -13.74 3.52
C SER A 348 7.85 -15.08 4.00
N CYS A 349 8.58 -16.18 3.79
CA CYS A 349 8.14 -17.50 4.24
C CYS A 349 7.94 -17.61 5.75
N ASN A 350 8.72 -16.87 6.55
CA ASN A 350 8.51 -16.78 8.01
C ASN A 350 7.76 -15.50 8.44
N ARG A 351 7.16 -14.80 7.47
CA ARG A 351 6.16 -13.74 7.63
C ARG A 351 6.66 -12.36 8.07
N ILE A 352 7.84 -11.96 7.59
CA ILE A 352 8.18 -10.54 7.49
C ILE A 352 7.31 -9.90 6.40
N ASN A 353 6.43 -8.98 6.77
CA ASN A 353 5.57 -8.28 5.83
C ASN A 353 6.37 -7.36 4.90
N PHE A 354 6.15 -7.44 3.59
CA PHE A 354 6.90 -6.67 2.60
C PHE A 354 6.56 -5.18 2.61
N ALA A 355 5.35 -4.77 3.01
CA ALA A 355 4.97 -3.36 3.04
C ALA A 355 5.48 -2.63 4.29
N LEU A 356 5.41 -3.28 5.45
CA LEU A 356 5.69 -2.66 6.75
C LEU A 356 6.98 -3.14 7.43
N GLY A 357 7.61 -4.21 6.94
CA GLY A 357 8.74 -4.88 7.59
C GLY A 357 8.40 -5.49 8.94
N SER A 358 7.11 -5.65 9.25
CA SER A 358 6.66 -6.23 10.50
C SER A 358 6.80 -7.74 10.48
N GLU A 359 7.40 -8.29 11.53
CA GLU A 359 7.42 -9.74 11.78
C GLU A 359 6.13 -10.21 12.47
N SER A 360 5.63 -11.39 12.06
CA SER A 360 4.46 -12.06 12.67
C SER A 360 4.64 -13.58 12.86
N LEU A 361 4.46 -14.07 14.08
CA LEU A 361 4.63 -15.50 14.43
C LEU A 361 3.35 -16.09 15.02
N ASP A 362 2.99 -17.30 14.59
CA ASP A 362 1.89 -18.09 15.16
C ASP A 362 2.44 -19.37 15.76
N HIS A 363 2.23 -19.56 17.06
CA HIS A 363 2.66 -20.77 17.77
C HIS A 363 1.49 -21.39 18.55
N THR A 364 1.09 -22.60 18.16
CA THR A 364 0.00 -23.35 18.79
C THR A 364 0.50 -24.18 19.97
N ASP A 365 0.16 -23.77 21.19
CA ASP A 365 0.65 -24.43 22.40
C ASP A 365 -0.04 -25.78 22.64
N PHE A 366 -1.37 -25.82 22.47
CA PHE A 366 -2.16 -27.05 22.58
C PHE A 366 -3.44 -26.95 21.75
N SER A 367 -4.06 -28.11 21.49
CA SER A 367 -5.37 -28.21 20.86
C SER A 367 -6.21 -29.24 21.63
N LEU A 368 -7.42 -28.85 22.02
CA LEU A 368 -8.40 -29.73 22.65
C LEU A 368 -9.61 -29.90 21.72
N PRO A 369 -9.95 -31.14 21.34
CA PRO A 369 -11.13 -31.39 20.54
C PRO A 369 -12.40 -31.16 21.36
N GLY A 370 -13.49 -30.84 20.67
CA GLY A 370 -14.81 -30.66 21.25
C GLY A 370 -15.76 -30.04 20.24
N PRO A 371 -17.05 -29.89 20.59
CA PRO A 371 -18.03 -29.18 19.78
C PRO A 371 -17.57 -27.75 19.44
N PHE A 372 -16.99 -27.07 20.43
CA PHE A 372 -16.14 -25.90 20.23
C PHE A 372 -14.68 -26.34 20.48
N PRO A 373 -13.87 -26.56 19.44
CA PRO A 373 -12.47 -26.91 19.61
C PRO A 373 -11.71 -25.71 20.18
N VAL A 374 -10.87 -25.95 21.20
CA VAL A 374 -9.99 -24.90 21.74
C VAL A 374 -8.59 -25.11 21.16
N ILE A 375 -8.19 -24.23 20.25
CA ILE A 375 -6.86 -24.22 19.67
C ILE A 375 -6.13 -23.00 20.24
N TRP A 376 -5.25 -23.21 21.21
CA TRP A 376 -4.55 -22.11 21.87
C TRP A 376 -3.32 -21.70 21.05
N THR A 377 -3.54 -20.84 20.07
CA THR A 377 -2.49 -20.24 19.23
C THR A 377 -2.17 -18.84 19.72
N ARG A 378 -0.90 -18.61 20.04
CA ARG A 378 -0.36 -17.29 20.32
C ARG A 378 0.13 -16.65 19.01
N THR A 379 -0.28 -15.42 18.78
CA THR A 379 0.15 -14.59 17.64
C THR A 379 0.95 -13.41 18.15
N TYR A 380 2.21 -13.31 17.71
CA TYR A 380 3.05 -12.15 17.91
C TYR A 380 3.01 -11.29 16.67
N ASN A 381 2.95 -9.97 16.82
CA ASN A 381 3.28 -9.05 15.74
C ASN A 381 4.08 -7.86 16.26
N SER A 382 5.23 -7.63 15.66
CA SER A 382 6.18 -6.57 16.05
C SER A 382 5.60 -5.14 16.11
N ARG A 383 4.49 -4.86 15.44
CA ARG A 383 3.81 -3.55 15.42
C ARG A 383 2.61 -3.44 16.36
N LEU A 384 2.33 -4.43 17.21
CA LEU A 384 1.20 -4.36 18.15
C LEU A 384 1.58 -3.66 19.46
N GLU A 385 2.10 -2.42 19.41
CA GLU A 385 2.57 -1.72 20.63
C GLU A 385 1.48 -1.49 21.69
N ARG A 386 0.20 -1.54 21.30
CA ARG A 386 -0.95 -1.47 22.23
C ARG A 386 -1.00 -2.67 23.17
N LEU A 387 -0.25 -3.72 22.86
CA LEU A 387 -0.13 -4.95 23.63
C LEU A 387 1.24 -5.07 24.31
N ASP A 388 2.06 -4.02 24.39
CA ASP A 388 3.35 -4.07 25.11
C ASP A 388 3.18 -4.45 26.59
N ASN A 389 2.01 -4.17 27.19
CA ASN A 389 1.65 -4.57 28.57
C ASN A 389 0.54 -5.64 28.61
N ALA A 390 0.37 -6.44 27.56
CA ALA A 390 -0.68 -7.46 27.49
C ALA A 390 -0.39 -8.65 28.42
N SER A 391 -1.44 -9.38 28.80
CA SER A 391 -1.34 -10.50 29.74
C SER A 391 -0.56 -11.71 29.21
N LEU A 392 -0.24 -11.76 27.92
CA LEU A 392 0.58 -12.82 27.33
C LEU A 392 2.02 -12.37 27.05
N GLY A 393 2.42 -11.21 27.58
CA GLY A 393 3.68 -10.55 27.28
C GLY A 393 3.55 -9.58 26.10
N ALA A 394 4.57 -8.75 25.93
CA ALA A 394 4.56 -7.69 24.94
C ALA A 394 4.24 -8.23 23.54
N ARG A 395 3.21 -7.62 22.90
CA ARG A 395 2.82 -7.84 21.49
C ARG A 395 2.33 -9.25 21.15
N TRP A 396 2.01 -10.05 22.16
CA TRP A 396 1.35 -11.35 21.99
C TRP A 396 -0.16 -11.25 22.27
N LEU A 397 -0.95 -11.95 21.47
CA LEU A 397 -2.35 -12.24 21.75
C LEU A 397 -2.75 -13.64 21.28
N THR A 398 -4.01 -14.00 21.46
CA THR A 398 -4.66 -15.22 21.00
C THR A 398 -6.07 -14.89 20.51
N GLU A 399 -6.75 -15.84 19.86
CA GLU A 399 -8.16 -15.68 19.49
C GLU A 399 -9.11 -15.44 20.69
N PHE A 400 -8.66 -15.74 21.91
CA PHE A 400 -9.42 -15.57 23.16
C PHE A 400 -9.08 -14.27 23.89
N THR A 401 -8.11 -13.50 23.38
CA THR A 401 -7.62 -12.26 24.03
C THR A 401 -7.69 -11.06 23.10
N THR A 402 -8.40 -11.17 21.98
CA THR A 402 -8.74 -10.02 21.12
C THR A 402 -9.53 -8.97 21.91
N CYS A 403 -9.35 -7.71 21.54
CA CYS A 403 -10.05 -6.61 22.16
C CYS A 403 -10.27 -5.45 21.18
N ILE A 404 -11.21 -4.57 21.52
CA ILE A 404 -11.53 -3.39 20.71
C ILE A 404 -11.32 -2.14 21.56
N ASP A 405 -10.35 -1.31 21.18
CA ASP A 405 -10.05 -0.05 21.84
C ASP A 405 -10.88 1.10 21.27
N VAL A 406 -11.37 1.99 22.14
CA VAL A 406 -12.02 3.25 21.74
C VAL A 406 -10.93 4.30 21.53
N VAL A 407 -10.76 4.74 20.28
CA VAL A 407 -9.73 5.73 19.92
C VAL A 407 -10.40 6.93 19.24
N GLY A 408 -10.40 8.07 19.94
CA GLY A 408 -11.08 9.27 19.47
C GLY A 408 -12.58 9.03 19.28
N GLN A 409 -13.06 9.11 18.04
CA GLN A 409 -14.45 8.84 17.67
C GLN A 409 -14.66 7.47 17.01
N GLY A 410 -13.59 6.67 16.89
CA GLY A 410 -13.60 5.36 16.26
C GLY A 410 -13.25 4.22 17.23
N LEU A 411 -13.03 3.06 16.64
CA LEU A 411 -12.69 1.81 17.29
C LEU A 411 -11.47 1.20 16.59
N VAL A 412 -10.62 0.52 17.35
CA VAL A 412 -9.49 -0.26 16.83
C VAL A 412 -9.61 -1.68 17.36
N LEU A 413 -9.92 -2.64 16.49
CA LEU A 413 -9.90 -4.07 16.81
C LEU A 413 -8.46 -4.58 16.73
N LEU A 414 -7.95 -5.11 17.84
CA LEU A 414 -6.71 -5.88 17.89
C LEU A 414 -7.08 -7.35 17.64
N ASP A 415 -6.86 -7.81 16.42
CA ASP A 415 -7.38 -9.09 15.95
C ASP A 415 -6.33 -10.20 15.98
N PHE A 416 -6.80 -11.44 16.10
CA PHE A 416 -5.96 -12.63 16.22
C PHE A 416 -5.22 -13.01 14.92
N ASP A 417 -5.44 -12.26 13.83
CA ASP A 417 -4.60 -12.31 12.63
C ASP A 417 -3.29 -11.49 12.81
N GLY A 418 -3.09 -10.88 13.99
CA GLY A 418 -1.94 -10.07 14.32
C GLY A 418 -2.00 -8.65 13.76
N ARG A 419 -3.13 -8.23 13.18
CA ARG A 419 -3.34 -6.87 12.64
C ARG A 419 -4.27 -6.05 13.52
N SER A 420 -4.23 -4.74 13.28
CA SER A 420 -5.17 -3.77 13.86
C SER A 420 -6.14 -3.30 12.79
N HIS A 421 -7.43 -3.30 13.09
CA HIS A 421 -8.49 -2.92 12.16
C HIS A 421 -9.23 -1.69 12.67
N ASP A 422 -9.21 -0.62 11.89
CA ASP A 422 -9.89 0.63 12.21
C ASP A 422 -11.36 0.58 11.80
N PHE A 423 -12.27 0.85 12.74
CA PHE A 423 -13.70 0.94 12.49
C PHE A 423 -14.25 2.31 12.91
N PRO A 424 -15.17 2.92 12.14
CA PRO A 424 -15.98 3.99 12.69
C PRO A 424 -16.87 3.43 13.81
N MET A 425 -17.20 4.24 14.82
CA MET A 425 -18.16 3.84 15.85
C MET A 425 -19.54 3.61 15.21
N PRO A 426 -20.08 2.36 15.18
CA PRO A 426 -21.35 2.11 14.51
C PRO A 426 -22.52 2.78 15.24
N GLU A 427 -23.52 3.18 14.46
CA GLU A 427 -24.81 3.56 15.04
C GLU A 427 -25.44 2.36 15.75
N LYS A 428 -26.13 2.61 16.86
CA LYS A 428 -26.75 1.54 17.66
C LYS A 428 -27.74 0.73 16.81
N GLY A 429 -27.53 -0.58 16.76
CA GLY A 429 -28.35 -1.53 16.01
C GLY A 429 -28.13 -1.54 14.50
N LYS A 430 -27.28 -0.67 13.93
CA LYS A 430 -26.93 -0.71 12.51
C LYS A 430 -25.60 -1.43 12.31
N PRO A 431 -25.54 -2.46 11.45
CA PRO A 431 -24.30 -3.14 11.13
C PRO A 431 -23.39 -2.24 10.29
N HIS A 432 -22.09 -2.31 10.55
CA HIS A 432 -21.03 -1.80 9.69
C HIS A 432 -20.29 -2.99 9.09
N TYR A 433 -20.41 -3.18 7.78
CA TYR A 433 -19.74 -4.27 7.06
C TYR A 433 -18.47 -3.74 6.40
N ASP A 434 -17.34 -4.37 6.73
CA ASP A 434 -16.07 -4.19 6.04
C ASP A 434 -15.93 -5.29 4.99
N ALA A 435 -16.09 -4.90 3.73
CA ALA A 435 -16.01 -5.81 2.59
C ALA A 435 -14.57 -6.24 2.25
N VAL A 436 -13.55 -5.58 2.79
CA VAL A 436 -12.12 -5.93 2.64
C VAL A 436 -11.77 -7.06 3.61
N GLU A 437 -12.19 -6.92 4.86
CA GLU A 437 -11.87 -7.86 5.95
C GLU A 437 -12.93 -8.95 6.16
N TYR A 438 -14.08 -8.84 5.50
CA TYR A 438 -15.25 -9.73 5.68
C TYR A 438 -15.77 -9.73 7.13
N LEU A 439 -15.71 -8.56 7.77
CA LEU A 439 -16.11 -8.35 9.16
C LEU A 439 -17.38 -7.50 9.24
N THR A 440 -18.36 -7.91 10.05
CA THR A 440 -19.51 -7.07 10.39
C THR A 440 -19.46 -6.68 11.86
N LEU A 441 -19.32 -5.38 12.14
CA LEU A 441 -19.37 -4.85 13.49
C LEU A 441 -20.73 -4.23 13.80
N VAL A 442 -21.34 -4.62 14.92
CA VAL A 442 -22.66 -4.16 15.36
C VAL A 442 -22.59 -3.63 16.77
N ARG A 443 -23.03 -2.39 16.99
CA ARG A 443 -23.21 -1.84 18.34
C ARG A 443 -24.59 -2.18 18.87
N THR A 444 -24.69 -3.20 19.72
CA THR A 444 -25.96 -3.63 20.32
C THR A 444 -26.36 -2.76 21.53
N GLY A 445 -25.38 -2.14 22.20
CA GLY A 445 -25.61 -1.25 23.34
C GLY A 445 -24.45 -0.28 23.58
N GLU A 446 -24.54 0.49 24.66
CA GLU A 446 -23.45 1.39 25.09
C GLU A 446 -22.20 0.63 25.57
N GLN A 447 -22.42 -0.57 26.11
CA GLN A 447 -21.40 -1.38 26.76
C GLN A 447 -21.13 -2.69 26.02
N GLN A 448 -21.66 -2.85 24.79
CA GLN A 448 -21.58 -4.11 24.06
C GLN A 448 -21.43 -3.89 22.55
N LEU A 449 -20.45 -4.60 21.98
CA LEU A 449 -20.25 -4.75 20.54
C LEU A 449 -20.39 -6.23 20.17
N VAL A 450 -20.83 -6.50 18.95
CA VAL A 450 -20.85 -7.82 18.35
C VAL A 450 -20.08 -7.76 17.04
N LEU A 451 -19.10 -8.64 16.87
CA LEU A 451 -18.36 -8.84 15.63
C LEU A 451 -18.82 -10.15 14.99
N LEU A 452 -19.17 -10.12 13.71
CA LEU A 452 -19.51 -11.31 12.93
C LEU A 452 -18.40 -11.53 11.88
N ARG A 453 -17.95 -12.79 11.78
CA ARG A 453 -17.04 -13.25 10.73
C ARG A 453 -17.83 -14.19 9.83
N GLY A 454 -18.38 -13.63 8.75
CA GLY A 454 -19.41 -14.31 7.96
C GLY A 454 -20.58 -14.81 8.82
N LEU A 455 -21.10 -15.99 8.48
CA LEU A 455 -22.16 -16.67 9.25
C LEU A 455 -21.61 -17.63 10.31
N ASP A 456 -20.31 -17.94 10.25
CA ASP A 456 -19.73 -19.08 10.95
C ASP A 456 -19.39 -18.76 12.41
N ARG A 457 -19.09 -17.49 12.70
CA ARG A 457 -18.59 -17.06 14.01
C ARG A 457 -19.13 -15.70 14.41
N ARG A 458 -19.71 -15.66 15.60
CA ARG A 458 -20.19 -14.46 16.30
C ARG A 458 -19.37 -14.26 17.58
N GLU A 459 -18.87 -13.05 17.76
CA GLU A 459 -18.07 -12.65 18.91
C GLU A 459 -18.76 -11.49 19.64
N THR A 460 -18.87 -11.58 20.96
CA THR A 460 -19.47 -10.53 21.79
C THR A 460 -18.40 -9.90 22.68
N TYR A 461 -18.30 -8.58 22.61
CA TYR A 461 -17.35 -7.80 23.38
C TYR A 461 -18.07 -6.90 24.39
N ALA A 462 -17.58 -6.85 25.63
CA ALA A 462 -18.13 -6.05 26.71
C ALA A 462 -17.16 -4.95 27.13
N ARG A 463 -17.67 -3.73 27.34
CA ARG A 463 -16.86 -2.54 27.62
C ARG A 463 -16.42 -2.46 29.08
N HIS A 464 -15.17 -2.06 29.29
CA HIS A 464 -14.60 -1.65 30.56
C HIS A 464 -13.66 -0.47 30.33
N GLY A 465 -14.08 0.73 30.74
CA GLY A 465 -13.37 1.97 30.40
C GLY A 465 -13.39 2.21 28.89
N ASP A 466 -12.21 2.38 28.30
CA ASP A 466 -12.04 2.65 26.85
C ASP A 466 -11.66 1.40 26.05
N ARG A 467 -11.83 0.20 26.62
CA ARG A 467 -11.59 -1.08 25.95
C ARG A 467 -12.81 -1.99 26.04
N PHE A 468 -13.12 -2.69 24.96
CA PHE A 468 -14.06 -3.81 24.96
C PHE A 468 -13.31 -5.13 24.95
N TYR A 469 -13.64 -6.02 25.88
CA TYR A 469 -13.03 -7.33 26.05
C TYR A 469 -13.92 -8.41 25.46
N LEU A 470 -13.33 -9.39 24.76
CA LEU A 470 -14.07 -10.53 24.23
C LEU A 470 -14.64 -11.36 25.39
N THR A 471 -15.96 -11.55 25.43
CA THR A 471 -16.66 -12.28 26.51
C THR A 471 -17.34 -13.56 26.04
N HIS A 472 -17.60 -13.69 24.74
CA HIS A 472 -18.32 -14.84 24.20
C HIS A 472 -18.02 -15.03 22.72
N ILE A 473 -17.73 -16.27 22.33
CA ILE A 473 -17.65 -16.72 20.94
C ILE A 473 -18.74 -17.77 20.73
N GLN A 474 -19.49 -17.67 19.63
CA GLN A 474 -20.49 -18.64 19.22
C GLN A 474 -20.29 -19.02 17.76
N LEU A 475 -20.30 -20.31 17.48
CA LEU A 475 -20.23 -20.88 16.13
C LEU A 475 -21.64 -21.14 15.59
N ARG A 476 -21.77 -21.23 14.27
CA ARG A 476 -23.04 -21.54 13.59
C ARG A 476 -23.68 -22.86 14.05
N SER A 477 -22.85 -23.83 14.49
CA SER A 477 -23.30 -25.13 15.03
C SER A 477 -24.05 -25.04 16.36
N GLY A 478 -24.06 -23.88 17.01
CA GLY A 478 -24.58 -23.66 18.36
C GLY A 478 -23.57 -24.00 19.47
N ALA A 479 -22.35 -24.42 19.12
CA ALA A 479 -21.24 -24.51 20.04
C ALA A 479 -20.65 -23.12 20.33
N GLY A 480 -20.11 -22.92 21.53
CA GLY A 480 -19.54 -21.63 21.91
C GLY A 480 -18.54 -21.72 23.06
N ALA A 481 -17.91 -20.58 23.35
CA ALA A 481 -16.98 -20.39 24.44
C ALA A 481 -17.33 -19.10 25.20
N MET A 482 -17.56 -19.21 26.51
CA MET A 482 -17.73 -18.08 27.44
C MET A 482 -16.38 -17.74 28.05
N LEU A 483 -16.01 -16.46 28.00
CA LEU A 483 -14.75 -15.94 28.52
C LEU A 483 -15.02 -15.09 29.76
N HIS A 484 -14.35 -15.43 30.85
CA HIS A 484 -14.53 -14.81 32.14
C HIS A 484 -13.32 -13.98 32.56
N TYR A 485 -13.54 -12.97 33.41
CA TYR A 485 -12.52 -11.98 33.80
C TYR A 485 -12.60 -11.65 35.30
N GLU A 486 -12.64 -12.68 36.15
CA GLU A 486 -12.57 -12.53 37.60
C GLU A 486 -11.19 -12.05 38.06
N HIS A 487 -10.12 -12.33 37.30
CA HIS A 487 -8.81 -11.78 37.59
C HIS A 487 -8.75 -10.28 37.35
N ARG A 488 -7.98 -9.59 38.20
CA ARG A 488 -7.73 -8.15 38.10
C ARG A 488 -6.26 -7.85 38.30
N HIS A 489 -5.70 -7.04 37.40
CA HIS A 489 -4.37 -6.46 37.56
C HIS A 489 -4.45 -4.95 37.31
N ASN A 490 -4.03 -4.13 38.27
CA ASN A 490 -4.15 -2.67 38.23
C ASN A 490 -5.56 -2.17 37.87
N GLY A 491 -6.59 -2.87 38.38
CA GLY A 491 -8.00 -2.56 38.10
C GLY A 491 -8.52 -3.04 36.74
N GLN A 492 -7.65 -3.50 35.84
CA GLN A 492 -8.03 -4.00 34.52
C GLN A 492 -8.47 -5.47 34.59
N PRO A 493 -9.52 -5.88 33.85
CA PRO A 493 -9.89 -7.28 33.68
C PRO A 493 -8.78 -8.07 32.98
N VAL A 494 -8.50 -9.28 33.46
CA VAL A 494 -7.61 -10.25 32.80
C VAL A 494 -8.35 -11.59 32.68
N LEU A 495 -8.19 -12.28 31.56
CA LEU A 495 -8.88 -13.55 31.26
C LEU A 495 -8.59 -14.59 32.35
N SER A 496 -9.63 -15.08 33.02
CA SER A 496 -9.57 -16.07 34.10
C SER A 496 -9.99 -17.46 33.65
N ASP A 497 -11.11 -17.58 32.94
CA ASP A 497 -11.65 -18.87 32.54
C ASP A 497 -12.21 -18.85 31.11
N ILE A 498 -12.15 -20.01 30.45
CA ILE A 498 -12.79 -20.30 29.17
C ILE A 498 -13.67 -21.53 29.35
N ASN A 499 -14.98 -21.34 29.21
CA ASN A 499 -15.98 -22.40 29.34
C ASN A 499 -16.62 -22.68 27.99
N THR A 500 -16.32 -23.83 27.39
CA THR A 500 -16.97 -24.23 26.13
C THR A 500 -18.28 -24.93 26.38
N TYR A 501 -19.21 -24.83 25.45
CA TYR A 501 -20.53 -25.45 25.51
C TYR A 501 -21.04 -25.84 24.11
N GLN A 502 -22.17 -26.55 24.05
CA GLN A 502 -22.84 -26.95 22.81
C GLN A 502 -24.37 -26.74 22.88
N ASP A 503 -25.04 -26.91 21.75
CA ASP A 503 -26.51 -26.87 21.62
C ASP A 503 -27.15 -25.55 22.09
N ASP A 504 -26.45 -24.42 21.92
CA ASP A 504 -26.89 -23.08 22.36
C ASP A 504 -27.22 -22.97 23.85
N ASP A 505 -26.64 -23.87 24.67
CA ASP A 505 -26.91 -23.96 26.10
C ASP A 505 -25.62 -23.81 26.91
N PRO A 506 -25.27 -22.58 27.33
CA PRO A 506 -24.09 -22.30 28.16
C PRO A 506 -24.08 -23.01 29.51
N SER A 507 -25.20 -23.60 29.96
CA SER A 507 -25.23 -24.40 31.19
C SER A 507 -24.63 -25.80 31.01
N LYS A 508 -24.52 -26.28 29.77
CA LYS A 508 -23.90 -27.55 29.41
C LYS A 508 -22.41 -27.36 29.10
N VAL A 509 -21.64 -27.04 30.13
CA VAL A 509 -20.18 -26.87 30.01
C VAL A 509 -19.54 -28.19 29.55
N HIS A 510 -18.78 -28.12 28.47
CA HIS A 510 -18.05 -29.24 27.87
C HIS A 510 -16.57 -29.27 28.30
N LEU A 511 -15.89 -28.12 28.24
CA LEU A 511 -14.53 -27.92 28.76
C LEU A 511 -14.48 -26.64 29.59
N GLN A 512 -13.78 -26.69 30.73
CA GLN A 512 -13.40 -25.52 31.50
C GLN A 512 -11.88 -25.40 31.52
N LEU A 513 -11.35 -24.26 31.06
CA LEU A 513 -9.95 -23.91 31.17
C LEU A 513 -9.81 -22.75 32.14
N GLY A 514 -8.86 -22.83 33.07
CA GLY A 514 -8.52 -21.76 34.01
C GLY A 514 -7.12 -21.23 33.77
N THR A 515 -6.92 -19.92 33.96
CA THR A 515 -5.62 -19.25 33.91
C THR A 515 -5.11 -18.95 35.32
N ARG A 516 -3.80 -18.81 35.43
CA ARG A 516 -3.14 -18.29 36.64
C ARG A 516 -2.29 -17.09 36.27
N LEU A 517 -2.30 -16.05 37.09
CA LEU A 517 -1.47 -14.87 36.87
C LEU A 517 -0.20 -14.87 37.73
N ASP A 518 0.84 -14.21 37.23
CA ASP A 518 1.99 -13.79 38.02
C ASP A 518 1.70 -12.48 38.77
N ALA A 519 2.69 -11.98 39.52
CA ALA A 519 2.56 -10.74 40.28
C ALA A 519 2.46 -9.46 39.40
N HIS A 520 2.77 -9.57 38.10
CA HIS A 520 2.73 -8.50 37.11
C HIS A 520 1.49 -8.60 36.21
N GLY A 521 0.57 -9.53 36.49
CA GLY A 521 -0.67 -9.70 35.74
C GLY A 521 -0.54 -10.50 34.43
N HIS A 522 0.60 -11.15 34.19
CA HIS A 522 0.76 -12.04 33.03
C HIS A 522 0.22 -13.43 33.33
N ILE A 523 -0.38 -14.07 32.33
CA ILE A 523 -0.83 -15.45 32.38
C ILE A 523 0.40 -16.36 32.45
N GLN A 524 0.53 -17.17 33.49
CA GLN A 524 1.62 -18.14 33.67
C GLN A 524 1.35 -19.47 32.97
N GLY A 525 0.13 -19.70 32.49
CA GLY A 525 -0.27 -20.94 31.86
C GLY A 525 -1.78 -21.15 31.92
N LEU A 526 -2.22 -22.24 31.30
CA LEU A 526 -3.61 -22.69 31.30
C LEU A 526 -3.71 -24.09 31.87
N TRP A 527 -4.79 -24.35 32.61
CA TRP A 527 -5.11 -25.65 33.19
C TRP A 527 -6.47 -26.12 32.72
N HIS A 528 -6.58 -27.41 32.38
CA HIS A 528 -7.89 -28.05 32.26
C HIS A 528 -8.46 -28.24 33.67
N VAL A 529 -9.67 -27.74 33.92
CA VAL A 529 -10.34 -27.78 35.22
C VAL A 529 -11.50 -28.77 35.17
N VAL A 530 -11.58 -29.66 36.15
CA VAL A 530 -12.67 -30.60 36.33
C VAL A 530 -13.14 -30.53 37.77
N ASP A 531 -14.46 -30.40 37.99
CA ASP A 531 -15.08 -30.26 39.32
C ASP A 531 -14.46 -29.13 40.16
N GLY A 532 -14.13 -28.00 39.51
CA GLY A 532 -13.51 -26.83 40.13
C GLY A 532 -12.06 -27.02 40.58
N LYS A 533 -11.39 -28.09 40.14
CA LYS A 533 -9.98 -28.37 40.45
C LYS A 533 -9.14 -28.47 39.18
N PRO A 534 -7.90 -27.94 39.18
CA PRO A 534 -6.99 -28.14 38.05
C PRO A 534 -6.63 -29.62 37.92
N LEU A 535 -6.97 -30.22 36.77
CA LEU A 535 -6.66 -31.61 36.45
C LEU A 535 -5.22 -31.75 35.91
N ARG A 536 -4.86 -30.92 34.92
CA ARG A 536 -3.54 -30.92 34.27
C ARG A 536 -3.22 -29.54 33.71
N GLN A 537 -1.93 -29.21 33.67
CA GLN A 537 -1.43 -27.99 33.03
C GLN A 537 -1.27 -28.24 31.53
N LEU A 538 -1.82 -27.38 30.69
CA LEU A 538 -1.79 -27.50 29.23
C LEU A 538 -0.61 -26.76 28.61
N CYS A 539 -0.22 -25.63 29.23
CA CYS A 539 0.94 -24.85 28.86
C CYS A 539 1.47 -24.03 30.04
N ALA A 540 2.71 -23.54 29.93
CA ALA A 540 3.32 -22.64 30.90
C ALA A 540 4.11 -21.51 30.21
N TYR A 541 4.14 -20.33 30.81
CA TYR A 541 4.81 -19.15 30.27
C TYR A 541 5.79 -18.54 31.27
N HIS A 542 6.91 -18.05 30.75
CA HIS A 542 7.91 -17.33 31.51
C HIS A 542 8.21 -15.99 30.84
N TYR A 543 8.28 -14.94 31.66
CA TYR A 543 8.50 -13.58 31.22
C TYR A 543 9.81 -13.04 31.79
N ASP A 544 10.46 -12.16 31.06
CA ASP A 544 11.57 -11.38 31.60
C ASP A 544 11.08 -10.13 32.37
N GLY A 545 12.03 -9.32 32.85
CA GLY A 545 11.72 -8.09 33.59
C GLY A 545 11.13 -6.96 32.73
N ALA A 546 11.20 -7.05 31.40
CA ALA A 546 10.56 -6.12 30.48
C ALA A 546 9.12 -6.53 30.13
N GLY A 547 8.68 -7.73 30.53
CA GLY A 547 7.38 -8.28 30.17
C GLY A 547 7.41 -9.04 28.84
N ASP A 548 8.58 -9.37 28.31
CA ASP A 548 8.71 -10.16 27.10
C ASP A 548 8.55 -11.66 27.40
N LEU A 549 7.79 -12.38 26.57
CA LEU A 549 7.57 -13.82 26.70
C LEU A 549 8.81 -14.61 26.26
N VAL A 550 9.68 -14.99 27.20
CA VAL A 550 10.96 -15.64 26.90
C VAL A 550 10.89 -17.17 26.78
N ALA A 551 9.86 -17.81 27.34
CA ALA A 551 9.63 -19.24 27.13
C ALA A 551 8.15 -19.62 27.19
N ALA A 552 7.74 -20.50 26.27
CA ALA A 552 6.40 -21.08 26.23
C ALA A 552 6.48 -22.60 26.16
N GLN A 553 6.09 -23.26 27.24
CA GLN A 553 6.16 -24.70 27.44
C GLN A 553 4.83 -25.36 27.11
N ASP A 554 4.91 -26.53 26.47
CA ASP A 554 3.79 -27.44 26.32
C ASP A 554 3.57 -28.31 27.56
N GLU A 555 2.51 -29.11 27.53
CA GLU A 555 2.15 -30.02 28.63
C GLU A 555 3.26 -31.05 28.97
N ASN A 556 4.16 -31.36 28.04
CA ASN A 556 5.27 -32.29 28.24
C ASN A 556 6.57 -31.57 28.66
N GLY A 557 6.54 -30.25 28.80
CA GLY A 557 7.68 -29.42 29.17
C GLY A 557 8.62 -29.04 28.02
N ALA A 558 8.32 -29.42 26.77
CA ALA A 558 9.06 -28.93 25.61
C ALA A 558 8.65 -27.48 25.31
N ALA A 559 9.59 -26.63 24.91
CA ALA A 559 9.35 -25.19 24.90
C ALA A 559 9.88 -24.47 23.65
N TRP A 560 9.14 -23.46 23.21
CA TRP A 560 9.75 -22.37 22.44
C TRP A 560 10.52 -21.45 23.38
N HIS A 561 11.63 -20.94 22.90
CA HIS A 561 12.40 -19.89 23.56
C HIS A 561 12.48 -18.67 22.65
N TYR A 562 12.49 -17.48 23.23
CA TYR A 562 12.50 -16.22 22.50
C TYR A 562 13.53 -15.29 23.13
N GLU A 563 14.25 -14.56 22.30
CA GLU A 563 15.17 -13.49 22.68
C GLU A 563 14.69 -12.18 22.07
N TYR A 564 14.84 -11.09 22.83
CA TYR A 564 14.26 -9.80 22.47
C TYR A 564 15.27 -8.65 22.58
N GLN A 565 14.99 -7.61 21.80
CA GLN A 565 15.55 -6.28 21.99
C GLN A 565 14.43 -5.23 21.81
N HIS A 566 14.07 -4.51 22.88
CA HIS A 566 12.97 -3.53 22.87
C HIS A 566 11.62 -4.11 22.37
N HIS A 567 11.24 -5.29 22.90
CA HIS A 567 10.05 -6.05 22.49
C HIS A 567 10.07 -6.57 21.04
N LEU A 568 11.19 -6.43 20.32
CA LEU A 568 11.39 -7.04 19.00
C LEU A 568 12.09 -8.38 19.17
N ILE A 569 11.49 -9.47 18.66
CA ILE A 569 12.13 -10.80 18.65
C ILE A 569 13.38 -10.72 17.77
N THR A 570 14.55 -11.02 18.32
CA THR A 570 15.82 -11.14 17.59
C THR A 570 16.18 -12.59 17.30
N ARG A 571 15.61 -13.53 18.06
CA ARG A 571 15.79 -14.96 17.87
C ARG A 571 14.64 -15.74 18.52
N TYR A 572 14.25 -16.85 17.93
CA TYR A 572 13.37 -17.83 18.57
C TYR A 572 13.75 -19.26 18.22
N THR A 573 13.38 -20.22 19.07
CA THR A 573 13.53 -21.66 18.78
C THR A 573 12.19 -22.37 18.76
N ASP A 574 12.06 -23.40 17.93
CA ASP A 574 10.98 -24.37 18.09
C ASP A 574 11.21 -25.28 19.33
N ARG A 575 10.26 -26.18 19.59
CA ARG A 575 10.31 -27.14 20.71
C ARG A 575 11.41 -28.20 20.59
N THR A 576 12.04 -28.34 19.42
CA THR A 576 13.18 -29.23 19.20
C THR A 576 14.53 -28.52 19.42
N GLY A 577 14.51 -27.20 19.61
CA GLY A 577 15.69 -26.35 19.76
C GLY A 577 16.22 -25.79 18.43
N ARG A 578 15.53 -25.98 17.30
CA ARG A 578 15.91 -25.37 16.03
C ARG A 578 15.62 -23.88 16.07
N GLY A 579 16.64 -23.04 15.87
CA GLY A 579 16.52 -21.59 15.96
C GLY A 579 16.36 -20.85 14.63
N PHE A 580 15.70 -19.71 14.71
CA PHE A 580 15.59 -18.68 13.68
C PHE A 580 16.02 -17.34 14.27
N ASN A 581 16.66 -16.52 13.45
CA ASN A 581 17.26 -15.25 13.82
C ASN A 581 16.66 -14.13 12.98
N LEU A 582 16.55 -12.94 13.57
CA LEU A 582 15.98 -11.74 12.96
C LEU A 582 16.90 -10.54 13.21
N GLU A 583 17.17 -9.77 12.17
CA GLU A 583 17.86 -8.47 12.25
C GLU A 583 16.90 -7.32 11.96
N TRP A 584 17.02 -6.23 12.71
CA TRP A 584 16.12 -5.07 12.65
C TRP A 584 16.86 -3.79 12.27
N ASP A 585 16.24 -2.92 11.46
CA ASP A 585 16.80 -1.62 11.06
C ASP A 585 16.50 -0.47 12.04
N GLY A 586 16.30 -0.78 13.31
CA GLY A 586 15.99 0.23 14.31
C GLY A 586 15.54 -0.36 15.64
N ASN A 587 14.95 0.49 16.46
CA ASN A 587 14.32 0.10 17.71
C ASN A 587 12.86 0.58 17.73
N GLY A 588 12.03 -0.09 18.52
CA GLY A 588 10.62 0.25 18.68
C GLY A 588 9.68 -0.43 17.67
N PRO A 589 8.37 -0.19 17.80
CA PRO A 589 7.32 -0.96 17.12
C PRO A 589 7.17 -0.66 15.62
N HIS A 590 7.99 0.25 15.08
CA HIS A 590 7.98 0.58 13.66
C HIS A 590 9.29 0.27 12.96
N ALA A 591 10.25 -0.34 13.67
CA ALA A 591 11.43 -0.93 13.05
C ALA A 591 11.02 -2.05 12.09
N ARG A 592 11.82 -2.27 11.06
CA ARG A 592 11.61 -3.29 10.03
C ARG A 592 12.61 -4.42 10.23
N ALA A 593 12.12 -5.65 10.13
CA ALA A 593 12.98 -6.80 10.03
C ALA A 593 13.60 -6.81 8.62
N ILE A 594 14.93 -6.72 8.55
CA ILE A 594 15.68 -6.62 7.28
C ILE A 594 16.34 -7.94 6.89
N HIS A 595 16.45 -8.89 7.82
CA HIS A 595 17.11 -10.18 7.58
C HIS A 595 16.51 -11.25 8.49
N GLU A 596 16.19 -12.40 7.92
CA GLU A 596 15.82 -13.62 8.65
C GLU A 596 16.65 -14.81 8.17
N TRP A 597 17.03 -15.71 9.09
CA TRP A 597 17.71 -16.97 8.75
C TRP A 597 17.61 -18.02 9.86
N ALA A 598 17.57 -19.29 9.51
CA ALA A 598 17.70 -20.39 10.45
C ALA A 598 19.17 -20.59 10.89
N ASP A 599 19.39 -21.27 12.02
CA ASP A 599 20.74 -21.50 12.57
C ASP A 599 21.72 -22.23 11.65
N ASP A 600 21.18 -23.05 10.75
CA ASP A 600 21.93 -23.78 9.72
C ASP A 600 22.18 -22.95 8.45
N GLY A 601 21.74 -21.68 8.43
CA GLY A 601 21.78 -20.76 7.30
C GLY A 601 20.67 -20.98 6.27
N SER A 602 19.77 -21.94 6.47
CA SER A 602 18.61 -22.13 5.59
C SER A 602 17.56 -21.04 5.77
N PHE A 603 16.68 -20.91 4.77
CA PHE A 603 15.61 -19.91 4.74
C PHE A 603 16.08 -18.46 4.86
N GLU A 604 17.34 -18.19 4.49
CA GLU A 604 17.86 -16.84 4.50
C GLU A 604 17.08 -15.93 3.54
N VAL A 605 16.59 -14.81 4.05
CA VAL A 605 15.93 -13.75 3.28
C VAL A 605 16.44 -12.39 3.75
N ARG A 606 16.81 -11.53 2.80
CA ARG A 606 17.15 -10.12 3.06
C ARG A 606 16.14 -9.19 2.38
N LEU A 607 15.70 -8.18 3.11
CA LEU A 607 14.73 -7.19 2.65
C LEU A 607 15.35 -5.80 2.63
N GLU A 608 15.10 -5.07 1.55
CA GLU A 608 15.47 -3.67 1.41
C GLU A 608 14.27 -2.90 0.85
N TRP A 609 14.00 -1.72 1.37
CA TRP A 609 12.89 -0.87 0.92
C TRP A 609 13.45 0.31 0.13
N ASP A 610 12.83 0.63 -1.00
CA ASP A 610 13.15 1.85 -1.74
C ASP A 610 12.78 3.10 -0.91
N GLU A 611 13.65 4.12 -0.92
CA GLU A 611 13.47 5.34 -0.13
C GLU A 611 12.42 6.30 -0.70
N ARG A 612 12.05 6.12 -1.97
CA ARG A 612 11.20 7.06 -2.73
C ARG A 612 9.83 6.47 -3.02
N ILE A 613 9.75 5.20 -3.37
CA ILE A 613 8.51 4.53 -3.76
C ILE A 613 8.19 3.34 -2.85
N ARG A 614 6.94 2.87 -2.90
CA ARG A 614 6.50 1.66 -2.20
C ARG A 614 6.96 0.42 -2.96
N LEU A 615 8.23 0.07 -2.74
CA LEU A 615 8.92 -1.06 -3.35
C LEU A 615 9.79 -1.74 -2.30
N THR A 616 9.70 -3.06 -2.24
CA THR A 616 10.57 -3.91 -1.42
C THR A 616 11.33 -4.89 -2.32
N TYR A 617 12.65 -4.90 -2.16
CA TYR A 617 13.56 -5.88 -2.74
C TYR A 617 13.72 -7.05 -1.78
N VAL A 618 13.39 -8.25 -2.24
CA VAL A 618 13.48 -9.48 -1.44
C VAL A 618 14.54 -10.37 -2.08
N THR A 619 15.66 -10.55 -1.39
CA THR A 619 16.75 -11.43 -1.84
C THR A 619 16.69 -12.75 -1.09
N ASP A 620 16.55 -13.85 -1.82
CA ASP A 620 16.51 -15.20 -1.25
C ASP A 620 17.92 -15.73 -0.91
N ALA A 621 17.97 -16.91 -0.29
CA ALA A 621 19.22 -17.60 0.07
C ALA A 621 20.14 -17.94 -1.13
N HIS A 622 19.63 -17.90 -2.37
CA HIS A 622 20.41 -18.11 -3.59
C HIS A 622 20.93 -16.79 -4.20
N GLY A 623 20.63 -15.65 -3.57
CA GLY A 623 20.95 -14.33 -4.09
C GLY A 623 20.04 -13.88 -5.23
N GLN A 624 18.90 -14.56 -5.45
CA GLN A 624 17.90 -14.14 -6.43
C GLN A 624 17.01 -13.07 -5.82
N GLU A 625 16.74 -12.01 -6.60
CA GLU A 625 16.01 -10.84 -6.11
C GLU A 625 14.63 -10.75 -6.78
N THR A 626 13.59 -10.66 -5.95
CA THR A 626 12.20 -10.41 -6.36
C THR A 626 11.75 -9.06 -5.84
N TRP A 627 11.07 -8.28 -6.68
CA TRP A 627 10.68 -6.90 -6.38
C TRP A 627 9.18 -6.84 -6.19
N HIS A 628 8.72 -6.38 -5.03
CA HIS A 628 7.31 -6.27 -4.67
C HIS A 628 6.89 -4.81 -4.62
N TYR A 629 5.97 -4.40 -5.49
CA TYR A 629 5.35 -3.09 -5.48
C TYR A 629 3.95 -3.17 -4.89
N TYR A 630 3.62 -2.25 -3.99
CA TYR A 630 2.37 -2.27 -3.25
C TYR A 630 1.73 -0.89 -3.10
N ASP A 631 0.42 -0.88 -2.90
CA ASP A 631 -0.34 0.33 -2.64
C ASP A 631 -0.13 0.85 -1.20
N ILE A 632 -0.73 1.99 -0.87
CA ILE A 632 -0.59 2.61 0.45
C ILE A 632 -1.17 1.77 1.60
N GLN A 633 -2.04 0.80 1.29
CA GLN A 633 -2.64 -0.16 2.24
C GLN A 633 -1.88 -1.50 2.28
N GLY A 634 -0.76 -1.61 1.55
CA GLY A 634 0.12 -2.77 1.55
C GLY A 634 -0.27 -3.86 0.55
N TYR A 635 -1.25 -3.63 -0.34
CA TYR A 635 -1.65 -4.62 -1.33
C TYR A 635 -0.70 -4.62 -2.53
N THR A 636 -0.12 -5.78 -2.83
CA THR A 636 0.76 -5.96 -3.99
C THR A 636 -0.02 -5.76 -5.28
N TYR A 637 0.51 -4.92 -6.18
CA TYR A 637 -0.04 -4.68 -7.52
C TYR A 637 0.93 -5.05 -8.65
N ARG A 638 2.23 -5.19 -8.37
CA ARG A 638 3.23 -5.67 -9.32
C ARG A 638 4.29 -6.49 -8.60
N ILE A 639 4.67 -7.62 -9.20
CA ILE A 639 5.85 -8.39 -8.80
C ILE A 639 6.77 -8.49 -10.00
N ARG A 640 8.06 -8.16 -9.84
CA ARG A 640 9.09 -8.43 -10.86
C ARG A 640 9.99 -9.54 -10.35
N HIS A 641 9.99 -10.65 -11.10
CA HIS A 641 10.69 -11.89 -10.77
C HIS A 641 12.18 -11.79 -11.13
N PRO A 642 13.03 -12.71 -10.63
CA PRO A 642 14.47 -12.70 -10.89
C PRO A 642 14.84 -12.83 -12.39
N ASP A 643 13.99 -13.45 -13.20
CA ASP A 643 14.13 -13.54 -14.66
C ASP A 643 13.81 -12.20 -15.38
N GLY A 644 13.32 -11.21 -14.62
CA GLY A 644 12.92 -9.90 -15.08
C GLY A 644 11.55 -9.85 -15.75
N ASN A 645 10.77 -10.93 -15.72
CA ASN A 645 9.35 -10.89 -16.07
C ASN A 645 8.56 -10.28 -14.90
N SER A 646 7.37 -9.76 -15.18
CA SER A 646 6.52 -9.18 -14.14
C SER A 646 5.09 -9.72 -14.21
N GLU A 647 4.42 -9.82 -13.08
CA GLU A 647 2.97 -10.00 -13.01
C GLU A 647 2.32 -8.77 -12.36
N TRP A 648 1.04 -8.57 -12.64
CA TRP A 648 0.30 -7.37 -12.25
C TRP A 648 -1.11 -7.70 -11.76
N LEU A 649 -1.53 -7.03 -10.68
CA LEU A 649 -2.83 -7.19 -10.07
C LEU A 649 -3.56 -5.84 -10.02
N PHE A 650 -4.74 -5.79 -10.61
CA PHE A 650 -5.66 -4.66 -10.53
C PHE A 650 -6.80 -4.99 -9.58
N ARG A 651 -7.24 -4.00 -8.81
CA ARG A 651 -8.20 -4.18 -7.73
C ARG A 651 -9.40 -3.26 -7.88
N ASP A 652 -10.50 -3.61 -7.24
CA ASP A 652 -11.56 -2.65 -6.94
C ASP A 652 -11.30 -1.95 -5.60
N GLU A 653 -12.18 -1.00 -5.25
CA GLU A 653 -12.11 -0.24 -3.99
C GLU A 653 -12.19 -1.14 -2.73
N ARG A 654 -12.77 -2.34 -2.86
CA ARG A 654 -12.88 -3.36 -1.80
C ARG A 654 -11.70 -4.33 -1.81
N LYS A 655 -10.65 -4.01 -2.58
CA LYS A 655 -9.42 -4.79 -2.73
C LYS A 655 -9.62 -6.17 -3.33
N ASN A 656 -10.72 -6.45 -4.02
CA ASN A 656 -10.86 -7.68 -4.80
C ASN A 656 -9.99 -7.61 -6.06
N VAL A 657 -9.25 -8.67 -6.39
CA VAL A 657 -8.50 -8.74 -7.66
C VAL A 657 -9.49 -8.87 -8.81
N ILE A 658 -9.55 -7.88 -9.68
CA ILE A 658 -10.46 -7.84 -10.84
C ILE A 658 -9.77 -8.15 -12.17
N ARG A 659 -8.44 -8.03 -12.21
CA ARG A 659 -7.60 -8.42 -13.35
C ARG A 659 -6.24 -8.85 -12.83
N HIS A 660 -5.79 -10.04 -13.23
CA HIS A 660 -4.44 -10.55 -12.99
C HIS A 660 -3.78 -10.77 -14.34
N VAL A 661 -2.67 -10.07 -14.61
CA VAL A 661 -1.83 -10.29 -15.78
C VAL A 661 -0.62 -11.10 -15.33
N HIS A 662 -0.53 -12.33 -15.82
CA HIS A 662 0.54 -13.28 -15.49
C HIS A 662 1.86 -12.91 -16.18
N PRO A 663 3.00 -13.48 -15.75
CA PRO A 663 4.31 -13.19 -16.36
C PRO A 663 4.39 -13.45 -17.87
N ASP A 664 3.61 -14.42 -18.37
CA ASP A 664 3.51 -14.76 -19.80
C ASP A 664 2.56 -13.86 -20.60
N GLY A 665 1.94 -12.87 -19.95
CA GLY A 665 0.95 -11.97 -20.54
C GLY A 665 -0.47 -12.53 -20.61
N SER A 666 -0.69 -13.79 -20.22
CA SER A 666 -2.05 -14.30 -20.07
C SER A 666 -2.79 -13.55 -18.96
N GLN A 667 -4.13 -13.50 -19.02
CA GLN A 667 -4.90 -12.73 -18.05
C GLN A 667 -6.16 -13.44 -17.55
N ASP A 668 -6.41 -13.29 -16.25
CA ASP A 668 -7.69 -13.59 -15.62
C ASP A 668 -8.43 -12.29 -15.33
N ARG A 669 -9.76 -12.30 -15.48
CA ARG A 669 -10.64 -11.18 -15.11
C ARG A 669 -11.78 -11.65 -14.22
N TYR A 670 -12.10 -10.84 -13.23
CA TYR A 670 -13.08 -11.17 -12.21
C TYR A 670 -14.06 -10.01 -12.01
N SER A 671 -15.31 -10.32 -11.67
CA SER A 671 -16.26 -9.32 -11.16
C SER A 671 -16.88 -9.79 -9.86
N PHE A 672 -17.15 -8.84 -8.97
CA PHE A 672 -17.66 -9.08 -7.63
C PHE A 672 -18.91 -8.23 -7.38
N ASP A 673 -19.73 -8.66 -6.42
CA ASP A 673 -20.82 -7.84 -5.90
C ASP A 673 -20.35 -6.86 -4.80
N GLU A 674 -21.31 -6.21 -4.15
CA GLU A 674 -21.02 -5.25 -3.09
C GLU A 674 -20.47 -5.87 -1.80
N ARG A 675 -20.68 -7.17 -1.62
CA ARG A 675 -20.25 -7.94 -0.46
C ARG A 675 -18.93 -8.67 -0.69
N SER A 676 -18.30 -8.46 -1.85
CA SER A 676 -17.08 -9.14 -2.30
C SER A 676 -17.27 -10.62 -2.64
N ASN A 677 -18.48 -11.02 -3.06
CA ASN A 677 -18.73 -12.35 -3.63
C ASN A 677 -18.38 -12.35 -5.12
N LEU A 678 -17.65 -13.38 -5.58
CA LEU A 678 -17.22 -13.51 -6.98
C LEU A 678 -18.41 -13.84 -7.88
N LEU A 679 -18.81 -12.96 -8.79
CA LEU A 679 -19.94 -13.13 -9.72
C LEU A 679 -19.54 -13.74 -11.07
N GLN A 680 -18.33 -13.45 -11.55
CA GLN A 680 -17.86 -13.91 -12.87
C GLN A 680 -16.35 -14.10 -12.87
N HIS A 681 -15.87 -15.15 -13.53
CA HIS A 681 -14.45 -15.38 -13.82
C HIS A 681 -14.28 -15.61 -15.33
N ILE A 682 -13.50 -14.76 -15.99
CA ILE A 682 -13.07 -14.93 -17.38
C ILE A 682 -11.60 -15.37 -17.35
N ARG A 683 -11.34 -16.56 -17.87
CA ARG A 683 -10.00 -17.17 -17.92
C ARG A 683 -9.19 -16.68 -19.12
N PRO A 684 -7.88 -16.98 -19.18
CA PRO A 684 -7.02 -16.63 -20.31
C PRO A 684 -7.51 -17.13 -21.68
N ASP A 685 -8.20 -18.27 -21.73
CA ASP A 685 -8.78 -18.84 -22.94
C ASP A 685 -10.14 -18.22 -23.32
N HIS A 686 -10.56 -17.16 -22.61
CA HIS A 686 -11.86 -16.48 -22.69
C HIS A 686 -13.06 -17.31 -22.26
N SER A 687 -12.85 -18.52 -21.71
CA SER A 687 -13.93 -19.26 -21.05
C SER A 687 -14.44 -18.48 -19.84
N THR A 688 -15.76 -18.47 -19.66
CA THR A 688 -16.43 -17.65 -18.66
C THR A 688 -17.22 -18.52 -17.70
N LEU A 689 -16.97 -18.36 -16.40
CA LEU A 689 -17.76 -18.92 -15.32
C LEU A 689 -18.63 -17.84 -14.68
N HIS A 690 -19.83 -18.22 -14.25
CA HIS A 690 -20.73 -17.36 -13.48
C HIS A 690 -21.13 -18.01 -12.17
N TYR A 691 -21.33 -17.17 -11.17
CA TYR A 691 -21.66 -17.58 -9.81
C TYR A 691 -22.88 -16.79 -9.33
N ALA A 692 -23.72 -17.41 -8.51
CA ALA A 692 -24.80 -16.71 -7.82
C ALA A 692 -24.84 -17.13 -6.35
N TYR A 693 -25.16 -16.17 -5.50
CA TYR A 693 -25.21 -16.31 -4.05
C TYR A 693 -26.62 -15.98 -3.55
N ASP A 694 -26.94 -16.48 -2.37
CA ASP A 694 -28.13 -16.06 -1.64
C ASP A 694 -27.87 -14.80 -0.78
N ASP A 695 -28.87 -14.38 0.00
CA ASP A 695 -28.79 -13.18 0.86
C ASP A 695 -27.80 -13.33 2.03
N HIS A 696 -27.31 -14.55 2.27
CA HIS A 696 -26.34 -14.89 3.30
C HIS A 696 -24.92 -15.08 2.75
N ASP A 697 -24.65 -14.67 1.50
CA ASP A 697 -23.36 -14.83 0.81
C ASP A 697 -22.97 -16.31 0.54
N GLN A 698 -23.93 -17.24 0.56
CA GLN A 698 -23.66 -18.65 0.29
C GLN A 698 -23.81 -18.94 -1.21
N LEU A 699 -22.84 -19.65 -1.80
CA LEU A 699 -22.82 -19.95 -3.24
C LEU A 699 -23.90 -20.98 -3.59
N ILE A 700 -24.96 -20.56 -4.28
CA ILE A 700 -26.10 -21.42 -4.65
C ILE A 700 -26.03 -21.95 -6.09
N LYS A 701 -25.26 -21.30 -6.97
CA LYS A 701 -25.19 -21.66 -8.38
C LYS A 701 -23.84 -21.37 -9.02
N ILE A 702 -23.36 -22.32 -9.82
CA ILE A 702 -22.23 -22.15 -10.74
C ILE A 702 -22.71 -22.48 -12.16
N ARG A 703 -22.33 -21.66 -13.14
CA ARG A 703 -22.48 -21.94 -14.58
C ARG A 703 -21.11 -21.93 -15.24
N ASP A 704 -20.73 -23.00 -15.92
CA ASP A 704 -19.47 -23.06 -16.69
C ASP A 704 -19.61 -22.39 -18.08
N ALA A 705 -18.53 -22.45 -18.86
CA ALA A 705 -18.47 -21.92 -20.21
C ALA A 705 -19.27 -22.74 -21.25
N GLU A 706 -19.58 -24.01 -20.96
CA GLU A 706 -20.36 -24.91 -21.82
C GLU A 706 -21.88 -24.81 -21.53
N GLY A 707 -22.26 -24.08 -20.49
CA GLY A 707 -23.64 -23.93 -20.03
C GLY A 707 -24.07 -24.96 -18.97
N GLY A 708 -23.16 -25.82 -18.52
CA GLY A 708 -23.35 -26.73 -17.39
C GLY A 708 -23.69 -25.97 -16.12
N LEU A 709 -24.60 -26.53 -15.32
CA LEU A 709 -25.13 -25.92 -14.10
C LEU A 709 -24.89 -26.82 -12.89
N TRP A 710 -24.32 -26.25 -11.84
CA TRP A 710 -24.24 -26.86 -10.51
C TRP A 710 -25.05 -26.01 -9.54
N LEU A 711 -25.96 -26.65 -8.83
CA LEU A 711 -26.83 -26.03 -7.83
C LEU A 711 -26.47 -26.56 -6.44
N ARG A 712 -26.58 -25.70 -5.43
CA ARG A 712 -26.37 -26.03 -4.02
C ARG A 712 -27.51 -25.46 -3.21
N ASP A 713 -28.01 -26.26 -2.28
CA ASP A 713 -28.93 -25.83 -1.24
C ASP A 713 -28.23 -25.99 0.11
N TYR A 714 -28.47 -25.04 1.01
CA TYR A 714 -27.94 -25.04 2.37
C TYR A 714 -29.10 -25.29 3.33
N ASP A 715 -28.86 -26.07 4.38
CA ASP A 715 -29.81 -26.14 5.49
C ASP A 715 -29.64 -24.90 6.40
N GLU A 716 -30.52 -24.75 7.40
CA GLU A 716 -30.48 -23.61 8.32
C GLU A 716 -29.19 -23.55 9.17
N ARG A 717 -28.40 -24.63 9.22
CA ARG A 717 -27.23 -24.82 10.11
C ARG A 717 -25.88 -24.78 9.40
#